data_AF-A0A2A2RR92-F1
#
_entry.id   AF-A0A2A2RR92-F1
#
_cell.length_a   1.000
_cell.length_b   1.000
_cell.length_c   1.000
_cell.angle_alpha   90.00
_cell.angle_beta   90.00
_cell.angle_gamma   90.00
#
_symmetry.space_group_name_H-M   'P 1'
#
loop_
_entity.id
_entity.type
_entity.pdbx_description
1 polymer ?
#
loop_
_entity_poly.entity_id
_entity_poly.type
_entity_poly.pdbx_seq_one_letter_code
_entity_poly.pdbx_strand_id
1 'polypeptide(L)'
;MSGLPHKSSPRVSAPKPRNHTDLWIIGILFPILVVGGWFGWQVYQRTVTQSKLPPKAERGLIDDLAGIFRPEEVVETKPATPPVVIAQPKPAEEPTRPVVTTPPKVVEEPLPPLALQPYPFTGPDLRDPQRLATLLKDTKARTFDGKWESHSDRVKYGLYPALMGASKNDGARRFDRFWESPYFALGMTQHAFIQRVTPATLRTFIAQEDALPFLQELMADSALMEKFLANIKAEDDAGEAIKLWAKLVADDAKELKGKYVNLQLAVALVFDKKFGFRRARDPKGESFTVNPLERYRYFRDNAQRQRLETDIKRLEPYELVWVVSAEATTEEMEWALKENDLRKLKLATADQRNDWSEAYPMINYRMDFVTGAKPPKAPSGKKAYKPLAESFTRGTLEEIHEVGGICMDQSHFGTTAARAYGIPAASVGGDGNRGGHAWFAYMMPTHQWNMGNSFHPFSEPRNLPGTGRYADGYANGRTRDPQTGKGIGEFEVQLMGDPQRRMSEHYPKSLRLRFAAKVFQGNKDQEGQLECLQSSTDVAKMSLDAWLETADCLEAMGSKISYDRWRRFVQAWRSAFHVYDEDKRWPDMIKYADDLAEKHVWTDPKMTSEQVYMECKNSYNQFMREKKRLRGQTFDKTRYDLIVVAVERTARQLAKDKSAKGQENLFFFMRQGLKDNIEHLPTFRSLLDNFYIAVKGNAALELSFLREIRRLYQNEMSDTGDDVFRMKTVLGLIDTMQPYFDKCNQPDMKKEFERDKAKIQKELDKLKKQ
;
A
#
# COMPACT_ATOMS: atom_id res chain seq x y z
N MET A 1 -43.56 63.02 73.04
CA MET A 1 -42.26 63.22 73.70
C MET A 1 -41.35 62.03 73.40
N SER A 2 -40.04 62.26 73.35
CA SER A 2 -38.92 61.32 73.54
C SER A 2 -39.19 59.81 73.73
N GLY A 3 -38.48 58.99 72.95
CA GLY A 3 -38.12 57.60 73.28
C GLY A 3 -39.07 56.52 72.72
N LEU A 4 -38.54 55.60 71.90
CA LEU A 4 -39.30 54.48 71.33
C LEU A 4 -38.60 53.11 71.50
N PRO A 5 -39.35 51.99 71.67
CA PRO A 5 -38.83 50.62 71.86
C PRO A 5 -39.28 49.68 70.69
N HIS A 6 -39.38 48.34 70.73
CA HIS A 6 -39.38 47.35 71.83
C HIS A 6 -39.03 45.89 71.39
N LYS A 7 -39.28 44.93 72.31
CA LYS A 7 -39.21 43.47 72.17
C LYS A 7 -40.40 42.86 71.38
N SER A 8 -40.29 41.59 70.96
CA SER A 8 -41.14 40.47 71.47
C SER A 8 -40.76 39.11 70.83
N SER A 9 -41.41 38.02 71.27
CA SER A 9 -40.80 36.68 71.40
C SER A 9 -41.51 35.56 70.53
N PRO A 10 -41.35 34.23 70.71
CA PRO A 10 -41.19 33.29 69.58
C PRO A 10 -42.30 32.22 69.43
N ARG A 11 -42.19 31.30 68.44
CA ARG A 11 -42.99 30.04 68.38
C ARG A 11 -42.34 28.90 67.56
N VAL A 12 -42.96 27.71 67.59
CA VAL A 12 -42.34 26.37 67.45
C VAL A 12 -43.09 25.46 66.44
N SER A 13 -42.37 24.70 65.59
CA SER A 13 -42.73 23.44 64.85
C SER A 13 -44.02 23.39 63.97
N ALA A 14 -44.22 22.63 62.88
CA ALA A 14 -43.50 21.67 62.00
C ALA A 14 -44.28 21.65 60.63
N PRO A 15 -44.22 20.66 59.69
CA PRO A 15 -43.19 19.70 59.26
C PRO A 15 -42.84 19.85 57.73
N LYS A 16 -42.05 18.91 57.16
CA LYS A 16 -41.68 18.87 55.72
C LYS A 16 -42.83 18.52 54.76
N PRO A 17 -42.75 18.98 53.49
CA PRO A 17 -43.08 18.18 52.30
C PRO A 17 -41.86 17.87 51.42
N ARG A 18 -42.09 17.13 50.32
CA ARG A 18 -41.08 16.40 49.50
C ARG A 18 -40.30 17.25 48.49
N ASN A 19 -39.12 16.76 48.11
CA ASN A 19 -38.31 17.27 47.01
C ASN A 19 -39.04 17.20 45.66
N HIS A 20 -38.89 18.24 44.84
CA HIS A 20 -39.09 18.21 43.38
C HIS A 20 -37.92 18.95 42.71
N THR A 21 -36.78 18.26 42.57
CA THR A 21 -35.57 18.79 41.91
C THR A 21 -35.13 18.01 40.68
N ASP A 22 -35.85 16.95 40.30
CA ASP A 22 -35.45 16.04 39.20
C ASP A 22 -36.05 16.40 37.84
N LEU A 23 -36.88 17.45 37.75
CA LEU A 23 -37.64 17.81 36.53
C LEU A 23 -37.02 18.93 35.67
N TRP A 24 -35.93 19.58 36.11
CA TRP A 24 -35.27 20.65 35.33
C TRP A 24 -33.92 20.28 34.70
N ILE A 25 -33.29 19.17 35.13
CA ILE A 25 -32.00 18.72 34.58
C ILE A 25 -32.19 17.88 33.29
N ILE A 26 -33.33 17.20 33.15
CA ILE A 26 -33.62 16.33 31.99
C ILE A 26 -33.88 17.17 30.71
N GLY A 27 -34.49 18.36 30.83
CA GLY A 27 -34.86 19.19 29.68
C GLY A 27 -33.68 19.79 28.88
N ILE A 28 -32.51 19.95 29.51
CA ILE A 28 -31.32 20.56 28.87
C ILE A 28 -30.27 19.51 28.47
N LEU A 29 -30.19 18.38 29.20
CA LEU A 29 -29.25 17.30 28.85
C LEU A 29 -29.75 16.40 27.70
N PHE A 30 -31.07 16.24 27.51
CA PHE A 30 -31.58 15.39 26.44
C PHE A 30 -31.23 15.90 25.03
N PRO A 31 -31.37 17.20 24.70
CA PRO A 31 -30.91 17.71 23.40
C PRO A 31 -29.40 17.59 23.20
N ILE A 32 -28.60 17.79 24.25
CA ILE A 32 -27.13 17.72 24.19
C ILE A 32 -26.65 16.27 24.02
N LEU A 33 -27.31 15.30 24.66
CA LEU A 33 -27.03 13.87 24.47
C LEU A 33 -27.53 13.36 23.11
N VAL A 34 -28.63 13.89 22.57
CA VAL A 34 -29.09 13.56 21.21
C VAL A 34 -28.18 14.16 20.14
N VAL A 35 -27.71 15.41 20.29
CA VAL A 35 -26.76 16.03 19.34
C VAL A 35 -25.36 15.42 19.49
N GLY A 36 -24.89 15.17 20.71
CA GLY A 36 -23.63 14.47 20.98
C GLY A 36 -23.65 13.01 20.53
N GLY A 37 -24.80 12.33 20.69
CA GLY A 37 -25.03 10.99 20.16
C GLY A 37 -25.12 10.97 18.63
N TRP A 38 -25.70 11.99 18.01
CA TRP A 38 -25.76 12.13 16.54
C TRP A 38 -24.40 12.48 15.94
N PHE A 39 -23.62 13.38 16.55
CA PHE A 39 -22.23 13.64 16.13
C PHE A 39 -21.31 12.44 16.42
N GLY A 40 -21.47 11.78 17.57
CA GLY A 40 -20.77 10.54 17.89
C GLY A 40 -21.09 9.42 16.90
N TRP A 41 -22.37 9.29 16.51
CA TRP A 41 -22.80 8.35 15.47
C TRP A 41 -22.34 8.76 14.06
N GLN A 42 -22.31 10.05 13.71
CA GLN A 42 -21.73 10.56 12.44
C GLN A 42 -20.22 10.30 12.37
N VAL A 43 -19.49 10.50 13.46
CA VAL A 43 -18.04 10.23 13.53
C VAL A 43 -17.77 8.73 13.54
N TYR A 44 -18.53 7.93 14.30
CA TYR A 44 -18.47 6.47 14.29
C TYR A 44 -18.84 5.87 12.92
N GLN A 45 -19.87 6.39 12.25
CA GLN A 45 -20.20 6.04 10.86
C GLN A 45 -19.04 6.39 9.92
N ARG A 46 -18.36 7.53 10.10
CA ARG A 46 -17.21 7.92 9.26
C ARG A 46 -15.90 7.19 9.57
N THR A 47 -15.70 6.67 10.78
CA THR A 47 -14.50 5.90 11.15
C THR A 47 -14.68 4.39 10.98
N VAL A 48 -15.91 3.87 11.09
CA VAL A 48 -16.23 2.45 10.82
C VAL A 48 -16.53 2.21 9.33
N THR A 49 -17.06 3.20 8.60
CA THR A 49 -17.27 3.08 7.16
C THR A 49 -16.05 3.56 6.38
N GLN A 50 -14.98 2.75 6.38
CA GLN A 50 -14.07 2.76 5.24
C GLN A 50 -14.84 2.33 3.99
N SER A 51 -15.21 3.33 3.17
CA SER A 51 -15.59 3.23 1.75
C SER A 51 -16.46 2.02 1.34
N LYS A 52 -17.69 1.92 1.87
CA LYS A 52 -18.77 1.32 1.08
C LYS A 52 -19.14 2.28 -0.05
N LEU A 53 -18.71 1.88 -1.24
CA LEU A 53 -18.93 2.50 -2.55
C LEU A 53 -20.39 2.94 -2.75
N PRO A 54 -20.66 4.02 -3.52
CA PRO A 54 -22.01 4.52 -3.78
C PRO A 54 -22.94 3.45 -4.40
N PRO A 55 -24.27 3.66 -4.38
CA PRO A 55 -25.23 2.75 -5.01
C PRO A 55 -24.86 2.48 -6.47
N LYS A 56 -25.24 1.29 -6.96
CA LYS A 56 -24.72 0.64 -8.19
C LYS A 56 -24.89 1.44 -9.50
N ALA A 57 -25.56 2.59 -9.48
CA ALA A 57 -25.79 3.48 -10.62
C ALA A 57 -24.92 4.76 -10.62
N GLU A 58 -24.19 5.07 -9.54
CA GLU A 58 -23.42 6.32 -9.37
C GLU A 58 -21.93 6.09 -9.08
N ARG A 59 -21.40 4.93 -9.47
CA ARG A 59 -19.95 4.66 -9.43
C ARG A 59 -19.28 5.26 -10.66
N GLY A 60 -18.22 6.04 -10.43
CA GLY A 60 -17.39 6.55 -11.52
C GLY A 60 -16.48 5.46 -12.08
N LEU A 61 -15.91 5.71 -13.26
CA LEU A 61 -15.02 4.79 -14.00
C LEU A 61 -13.89 4.18 -13.12
N ILE A 62 -13.42 4.92 -12.12
CA ILE A 62 -12.38 4.52 -11.15
C ILE A 62 -12.83 3.36 -10.26
N ASP A 63 -14.11 3.29 -9.89
CA ASP A 63 -14.65 2.20 -9.07
C ASP A 63 -14.90 0.93 -9.88
N ASP A 64 -15.18 1.05 -11.18
CA ASP A 64 -15.20 -0.09 -12.12
C ASP A 64 -13.77 -0.57 -12.43
N LEU A 65 -12.81 0.35 -12.61
CA LEU A 65 -11.38 0.07 -12.69
C LEU A 65 -10.88 -0.70 -11.45
N ALA A 66 -11.28 -0.28 -10.24
CA ALA A 66 -10.95 -0.97 -9.00
C ALA A 66 -11.77 -2.27 -8.79
N GLY A 67 -12.98 -2.36 -9.35
CA GLY A 67 -13.89 -3.49 -9.22
C GLY A 67 -13.41 -4.77 -9.89
N ILE A 68 -12.59 -4.65 -10.94
CA ILE A 68 -11.93 -5.78 -11.62
C ILE A 68 -10.94 -6.51 -10.69
N PHE A 69 -10.35 -5.79 -9.71
CA PHE A 69 -9.28 -6.30 -8.83
C PHE A 69 -9.73 -6.65 -7.40
N ARG A 70 -11.04 -6.78 -7.15
CA ARG A 70 -11.61 -7.16 -5.83
C ARG A 70 -12.16 -8.60 -5.82
N PRO A 71 -11.84 -9.42 -4.80
CA PRO A 71 -12.76 -10.41 -4.26
C PRO A 71 -13.93 -9.71 -3.55
N GLU A 72 -15.11 -10.34 -3.49
CA GLU A 72 -16.24 -9.81 -2.71
C GLU A 72 -15.97 -9.85 -1.19
N GLU A 73 -16.60 -8.94 -0.45
CA GLU A 73 -16.75 -9.08 1.01
C GLU A 73 -17.52 -10.39 1.29
N VAL A 74 -16.98 -11.27 2.13
CA VAL A 74 -17.73 -12.42 2.64
C VAL A 74 -18.86 -11.89 3.52
N VAL A 75 -20.09 -11.98 3.01
CA VAL A 75 -21.29 -11.75 3.81
C VAL A 75 -21.45 -12.94 4.74
N GLU A 76 -21.15 -12.76 6.03
CA GLU A 76 -21.52 -13.72 7.07
C GLU A 76 -23.05 -13.84 7.19
N THR A 77 -23.62 -14.78 6.44
CA THR A 77 -24.95 -15.31 6.73
C THR A 77 -24.88 -16.18 7.98
N LYS A 78 -25.12 -15.56 9.15
CA LYS A 78 -25.24 -16.28 10.43
C LYS A 78 -26.23 -17.44 10.29
N PRO A 79 -25.82 -18.71 10.47
CA PRO A 79 -26.77 -19.81 10.60
C PRO A 79 -27.50 -19.67 11.93
N ALA A 80 -28.83 -19.66 11.91
CA ALA A 80 -29.62 -19.72 13.14
C ALA A 80 -29.69 -21.18 13.63
N THR A 81 -28.89 -21.52 14.63
CA THR A 81 -28.98 -22.82 15.31
C THR A 81 -30.12 -22.81 16.34
N PRO A 82 -31.16 -23.65 16.21
CA PRO A 82 -32.15 -23.84 17.27
C PRO A 82 -31.54 -24.63 18.45
N PRO A 83 -32.06 -24.47 19.68
CA PRO A 83 -31.47 -25.06 20.88
C PRO A 83 -31.72 -26.58 20.94
N VAL A 84 -30.65 -27.37 21.01
CA VAL A 84 -30.72 -28.81 21.28
C VAL A 84 -30.73 -29.05 22.78
N VAL A 85 -31.78 -29.73 23.26
CA VAL A 85 -31.95 -30.12 24.67
C VAL A 85 -30.99 -31.27 24.99
N ILE A 86 -30.15 -31.10 26.00
CA ILE A 86 -29.25 -32.15 26.50
C ILE A 86 -30.04 -33.05 27.46
N ALA A 87 -30.24 -34.32 27.08
CA ALA A 87 -30.71 -35.37 27.97
C ALA A 87 -29.54 -36.29 28.37
N GLN A 88 -29.38 -36.55 29.67
CA GLN A 88 -28.39 -37.49 30.20
C GLN A 88 -28.90 -38.94 30.18
N PRO A 89 -28.08 -39.92 29.77
CA PRO A 89 -28.29 -41.33 30.11
C PRO A 89 -27.39 -41.78 31.29
N LYS A 90 -27.90 -42.71 32.11
CA LYS A 90 -27.18 -43.41 33.20
C LYS A 90 -26.42 -44.66 32.67
N PRO A 91 -25.53 -45.30 33.47
CA PRO A 91 -24.50 -46.22 32.97
C PRO A 91 -24.77 -47.74 33.14
N ALA A 92 -24.19 -48.51 32.23
CA ALA A 92 -23.69 -49.91 32.28
C ALA A 92 -23.12 -50.21 30.85
N GLU A 93 -22.20 -51.13 30.54
CA GLU A 93 -21.55 -52.25 31.26
C GLU A 93 -20.20 -52.56 30.54
N GLU A 94 -19.22 -53.20 31.19
CA GLU A 94 -17.96 -53.63 30.53
C GLU A 94 -18.16 -54.88 29.64
N PRO A 95 -17.40 -55.00 28.53
CA PRO A 95 -16.70 -56.27 28.31
C PRO A 95 -15.28 -56.17 27.71
N THR A 96 -14.33 -56.80 28.41
CA THR A 96 -13.14 -57.55 27.91
C THR A 96 -12.15 -56.92 26.92
N ARG A 97 -10.88 -56.84 27.37
CA ARG A 97 -9.68 -56.51 26.57
C ARG A 97 -9.33 -57.57 25.50
N PRO A 98 -8.87 -57.16 24.31
CA PRO A 98 -7.91 -57.91 23.49
C PRO A 98 -6.45 -57.53 23.85
N VAL A 99 -5.51 -58.39 23.45
CA VAL A 99 -4.09 -58.33 23.81
C VAL A 99 -3.36 -57.15 23.15
N VAL A 100 -2.55 -56.42 23.94
CA VAL A 100 -1.64 -55.38 23.44
C VAL A 100 -0.39 -56.01 22.84
N THR A 101 -0.23 -55.94 21.52
CA THR A 101 1.07 -56.07 20.87
C THR A 101 1.81 -54.73 20.96
N THR A 102 2.90 -54.68 21.72
CA THR A 102 3.73 -53.49 21.91
C THR A 102 4.41 -53.04 20.61
N PRO A 103 4.27 -51.78 20.18
CA PRO A 103 5.15 -51.19 19.16
C PRO A 103 6.60 -51.10 19.67
N PRO A 104 7.61 -51.01 18.78
CA PRO A 104 8.99 -50.82 19.20
C PRO A 104 9.15 -49.52 19.99
N LYS A 105 9.78 -49.61 21.15
CA LYS A 105 10.02 -48.47 22.04
C LYS A 105 11.05 -47.54 21.40
N VAL A 106 10.59 -46.43 20.81
CA VAL A 106 11.47 -45.31 20.47
C VAL A 106 12.18 -44.87 21.75
N VAL A 107 13.51 -44.85 21.71
CA VAL A 107 14.30 -44.34 22.84
C VAL A 107 14.23 -42.81 22.77
N GLU A 108 13.23 -42.24 23.43
CA GLU A 108 13.25 -40.82 23.77
C GLU A 108 14.41 -40.58 24.74
N GLU A 109 15.52 -40.07 24.21
CA GLU A 109 16.61 -39.54 25.01
C GLU A 109 16.09 -38.29 25.75
N PRO A 110 16.04 -38.29 27.10
CA PRO A 110 15.38 -37.22 27.83
C PRO A 110 16.15 -35.90 27.63
N LEU A 111 15.47 -34.91 27.04
CA LEU A 111 16.04 -33.58 26.79
C LEU A 111 16.61 -33.01 28.11
N PRO A 112 17.91 -32.67 28.17
CA PRO A 112 18.52 -32.18 29.41
C PRO A 112 17.86 -30.86 29.84
N PRO A 113 17.70 -30.62 31.16
CA PRO A 113 17.10 -29.39 31.66
C PRO A 113 17.93 -28.18 31.22
N LEU A 114 17.33 -27.28 30.45
CA LEU A 114 18.01 -26.10 29.92
C LEU A 114 18.32 -25.13 31.06
N ALA A 115 19.55 -24.62 31.08
CA ALA A 115 19.91 -23.53 31.98
C ALA A 115 19.12 -22.27 31.62
N LEU A 116 18.43 -21.68 32.61
CA LEU A 116 17.64 -20.44 32.47
C LEU A 116 18.48 -19.19 32.18
N GLN A 117 19.81 -19.33 32.05
CA GLN A 117 20.74 -18.22 31.85
C GLN A 117 20.65 -17.67 30.41
N PRO A 118 20.82 -16.34 30.22
CA PRO A 118 20.98 -15.75 28.89
C PRO A 118 22.17 -16.32 28.13
N TYR A 119 22.10 -16.29 26.80
CA TYR A 119 23.22 -16.66 25.94
C TYR A 119 24.27 -15.53 25.92
N PRO A 120 25.53 -15.76 26.31
CA PRO A 120 26.53 -14.69 26.33
C PRO A 120 26.97 -14.35 24.91
N PHE A 121 26.72 -13.13 24.44
CA PHE A 121 27.13 -12.64 23.11
C PHE A 121 28.25 -11.58 23.20
N THR A 122 29.16 -11.73 24.17
CA THR A 122 30.18 -10.72 24.51
C THR A 122 31.56 -11.34 24.63
N GLY A 123 32.60 -10.56 24.29
CA GLY A 123 33.99 -10.96 24.53
C GLY A 123 34.37 -12.28 23.83
N PRO A 124 34.99 -13.25 24.53
CA PRO A 124 35.46 -14.48 23.90
C PRO A 124 34.33 -15.40 23.42
N ASP A 125 33.15 -15.37 24.06
CA ASP A 125 32.00 -16.23 23.71
C ASP A 125 31.52 -16.04 22.26
N LEU A 126 31.75 -14.87 21.66
CA LEU A 126 31.44 -14.58 20.26
C LEU A 126 32.17 -15.48 19.26
N ARG A 127 33.29 -16.10 19.66
CA ARG A 127 34.13 -16.94 18.80
C ARG A 127 34.18 -18.40 19.27
N ASP A 128 33.44 -18.76 20.32
CA ASP A 128 33.42 -20.12 20.86
C ASP A 128 32.44 -21.02 20.08
N PRO A 129 32.92 -22.07 19.38
CA PRO A 129 32.06 -23.00 18.66
C PRO A 129 31.07 -23.75 19.56
N GLN A 130 31.38 -23.95 20.85
CA GLN A 130 30.49 -24.62 21.80
C GLN A 130 29.23 -23.79 22.09
N ARG A 131 29.34 -22.45 22.06
CA ARG A 131 28.18 -21.55 22.20
C ARG A 131 27.23 -21.67 21.01
N LEU A 132 27.76 -21.68 19.79
CA LEU A 132 26.99 -21.92 18.57
C LEU A 132 26.30 -23.30 18.60
N ALA A 133 27.05 -24.36 18.94
CA ALA A 133 26.51 -25.71 19.05
C ALA A 133 25.40 -25.82 20.11
N THR A 134 25.56 -25.14 21.25
CA THR A 134 24.54 -25.06 22.32
C THR A 134 23.28 -24.35 21.82
N LEU A 135 23.42 -23.18 21.17
CA LEU A 135 22.28 -22.43 20.64
C LEU A 135 21.50 -23.27 19.60
N LEU A 136 22.20 -23.95 18.69
CA LEU A 136 21.59 -24.84 17.70
C LEU A 136 20.85 -26.01 18.36
N LYS A 137 21.46 -26.67 19.36
CA LYS A 137 20.83 -27.78 20.12
C LYS A 137 19.57 -27.31 20.86
N ASP A 138 19.65 -26.19 21.58
CA ASP A 138 18.54 -25.62 22.33
C ASP A 138 17.40 -25.22 21.40
N THR A 139 17.73 -24.59 20.25
CA THR A 139 16.76 -24.21 19.20
C THR A 139 16.04 -25.43 18.64
N LYS A 140 16.77 -26.48 18.25
CA LYS A 140 16.17 -27.73 17.77
C LYS A 140 15.24 -28.34 18.82
N ALA A 141 15.64 -28.33 20.10
CA ALA A 141 14.78 -28.80 21.18
C ALA A 141 13.48 -27.97 21.34
N ARG A 142 13.47 -26.67 21.00
CA ARG A 142 12.25 -25.84 21.02
C ARG A 142 11.23 -26.28 19.96
N THR A 143 11.69 -26.88 18.85
CA THR A 143 10.80 -27.43 17.80
C THR A 143 10.02 -28.66 18.24
N PHE A 144 10.33 -29.23 19.41
CA PHE A 144 9.59 -30.31 20.05
C PHE A 144 8.81 -29.85 21.29
N ASP A 145 9.44 -29.08 22.20
CA ASP A 145 8.80 -28.68 23.46
C ASP A 145 8.01 -27.36 23.42
N GLY A 146 8.09 -26.61 22.30
CA GLY A 146 7.28 -25.44 22.03
C GLY A 146 7.57 -24.19 22.86
N LYS A 147 8.62 -24.19 23.70
CA LYS A 147 8.96 -23.09 24.63
C LYS A 147 9.72 -21.94 23.95
N TRP A 148 9.14 -21.40 22.89
CA TRP A 148 9.74 -20.37 22.04
C TRP A 148 9.88 -19.01 22.73
N GLU A 149 8.97 -18.65 23.64
CA GLU A 149 9.05 -17.43 24.45
C GLU A 149 10.34 -17.43 25.29
N SER A 150 10.56 -18.49 26.06
CA SER A 150 11.75 -18.64 26.92
C SER A 150 13.06 -18.64 26.11
N HIS A 151 13.06 -19.23 24.91
CA HIS A 151 14.20 -19.16 23.99
C HIS A 151 14.47 -17.73 23.52
N SER A 152 13.43 -17.04 23.02
CA SER A 152 13.53 -15.67 22.53
C SER A 152 14.00 -14.71 23.61
N ASP A 153 13.54 -14.90 24.86
CA ASP A 153 13.99 -14.14 26.02
C ASP A 153 15.45 -14.40 26.37
N ARG A 154 15.91 -15.66 26.45
CA ARG A 154 17.32 -16.00 26.71
C ARG A 154 18.25 -15.39 25.66
N VAL A 155 17.83 -15.38 24.39
CA VAL A 155 18.57 -14.74 23.29
C VAL A 155 18.56 -13.22 23.44
N LYS A 156 17.39 -12.60 23.60
CA LYS A 156 17.21 -11.15 23.80
C LYS A 156 18.03 -10.59 24.97
N TYR A 157 17.98 -11.23 26.13
CA TYR A 157 18.73 -10.82 27.32
C TYR A 157 20.24 -11.02 27.18
N GLY A 158 20.66 -11.91 26.28
CA GLY A 158 22.06 -12.07 25.90
C GLY A 158 22.55 -11.00 24.93
N LEU A 159 21.74 -10.68 23.92
CA LEU A 159 22.07 -9.70 22.87
C LEU A 159 22.14 -8.28 23.43
N TYR A 160 21.25 -7.92 24.36
CA TYR A 160 21.15 -6.55 24.86
C TYR A 160 22.44 -6.01 25.52
N PRO A 161 23.14 -6.72 26.42
CA PRO A 161 24.46 -6.33 26.91
C PRO A 161 25.51 -6.14 25.80
N ALA A 162 25.50 -6.97 24.75
CA ALA A 162 26.42 -6.84 23.63
C ALA A 162 26.16 -5.57 22.81
N LEU A 163 24.90 -5.25 22.53
CA LEU A 163 24.50 -4.02 21.81
C LEU A 163 24.76 -2.75 22.64
N MET A 164 24.61 -2.83 23.96
CA MET A 164 24.92 -1.74 24.91
C MET A 164 26.43 -1.51 25.08
N GLY A 165 27.24 -2.57 25.05
CA GLY A 165 28.70 -2.48 25.08
C GLY A 165 29.33 -1.96 23.78
N ALA A 166 28.55 -1.81 22.70
CA ALA A 166 29.01 -1.27 21.43
C ALA A 166 29.27 0.24 21.50
N SER A 167 30.39 0.67 20.92
CA SER A 167 30.75 2.09 20.81
C SER A 167 29.70 2.86 19.98
N LYS A 168 29.04 3.85 20.60
CA LYS A 168 28.09 4.74 19.91
C LYS A 168 28.78 5.66 18.88
N ASN A 169 30.10 5.89 19.02
CA ASN A 169 30.87 6.78 18.14
C ASN A 169 31.04 6.21 16.73
N ASP A 170 30.87 4.90 16.54
CA ASP A 170 30.96 4.25 15.23
C ASP A 170 29.68 4.39 14.39
N GLY A 171 28.64 5.03 14.93
CA GLY A 171 27.36 5.30 14.28
C GLY A 171 26.74 4.00 13.74
N ALA A 172 26.37 4.01 12.46
CA ALA A 172 25.81 2.84 11.78
C ALA A 172 26.74 1.60 11.73
N ARG A 173 28.05 1.74 11.96
CA ARG A 173 29.02 0.64 11.96
C ARG A 173 29.20 -0.03 13.32
N ARG A 174 28.53 0.47 14.37
CA ARG A 174 28.69 0.02 15.77
C ARG A 174 28.46 -1.49 15.98
N PHE A 175 27.78 -2.17 15.06
CA PHE A 175 27.51 -3.61 15.17
C PHE A 175 28.24 -4.51 14.15
N ASP A 176 29.01 -3.95 13.20
CA ASP A 176 29.55 -4.70 12.06
C ASP A 176 30.36 -5.93 12.49
N ARG A 177 31.26 -5.76 13.47
CA ARG A 177 32.11 -6.82 14.03
C ARG A 177 31.34 -7.92 14.77
N PHE A 178 30.13 -7.65 15.26
CA PHE A 178 29.31 -8.72 15.86
C PHE A 178 28.70 -9.61 14.76
N TRP A 179 28.34 -9.05 13.60
CA TRP A 179 27.81 -9.81 12.47
C TRP A 179 28.85 -10.72 11.79
N GLU A 180 30.15 -10.50 12.03
CA GLU A 180 31.22 -11.44 11.67
C GLU A 180 31.17 -12.76 12.48
N SER A 181 30.50 -12.77 13.64
CA SER A 181 30.30 -13.98 14.44
C SER A 181 29.06 -14.77 13.95
N PRO A 182 29.21 -16.02 13.50
CA PRO A 182 28.07 -16.86 13.13
C PRO A 182 27.09 -17.09 14.30
N TYR A 183 27.61 -17.12 15.53
CA TYR A 183 26.82 -17.28 16.75
C TYR A 183 25.96 -16.05 17.04
N PHE A 184 26.53 -14.84 16.98
CA PHE A 184 25.74 -13.60 17.12
C PHE A 184 24.73 -13.44 15.98
N ALA A 185 25.16 -13.67 14.73
CA ALA A 185 24.29 -13.57 13.56
C ALA A 185 23.10 -14.52 13.68
N LEU A 186 23.31 -15.76 14.11
CA LEU A 186 22.25 -16.73 14.37
C LEU A 186 21.33 -16.29 15.52
N GLY A 187 21.89 -15.85 16.65
CA GLY A 187 21.09 -15.37 17.79
C GLY A 187 20.19 -14.19 17.40
N MET A 188 20.75 -13.18 16.73
CA MET A 188 19.99 -12.00 16.29
C MET A 188 18.88 -12.35 15.30
N THR A 189 19.18 -13.18 14.29
CA THR A 189 18.16 -13.56 13.28
C THR A 189 17.10 -14.49 13.86
N GLN A 190 17.46 -15.44 14.75
CA GLN A 190 16.47 -16.24 15.48
C GLN A 190 15.52 -15.38 16.32
N HIS A 191 16.04 -14.38 17.05
CA HIS A 191 15.19 -13.49 17.83
C HIS A 191 14.22 -12.72 16.92
N ALA A 192 14.73 -12.09 15.85
CA ALA A 192 13.90 -11.38 14.87
C ALA A 192 12.87 -12.29 14.18
N PHE A 193 13.23 -13.52 13.84
CA PHE A 193 12.37 -14.53 13.24
C PHE A 193 11.24 -14.96 14.19
N ILE A 194 11.57 -15.29 15.45
CA ILE A 194 10.56 -15.65 16.46
C ILE A 194 9.59 -14.48 16.71
N GLN A 195 10.07 -13.24 16.68
CA GLN A 195 9.18 -12.05 16.78
C GLN A 195 8.26 -11.90 15.57
N ARG A 196 8.74 -12.15 14.33
CA ARG A 196 7.91 -12.02 13.11
C ARG A 196 6.91 -13.17 12.94
N VAL A 197 7.33 -14.42 13.19
CA VAL A 197 6.47 -15.61 13.02
C VAL A 197 5.55 -15.82 14.22
N THR A 198 5.98 -15.35 15.40
CA THR A 198 5.39 -15.56 16.74
C THR A 198 5.60 -16.97 17.33
N PRO A 199 5.83 -17.07 18.65
CA PRO A 199 5.84 -18.35 19.39
C PRO A 199 4.60 -19.23 19.17
N ALA A 200 3.42 -18.62 19.02
CA ALA A 200 2.16 -19.33 18.83
C ALA A 200 2.14 -20.09 17.50
N THR A 201 2.49 -19.42 16.40
CA THR A 201 2.59 -20.04 15.07
C THR A 201 3.69 -21.10 15.04
N LEU A 202 4.86 -20.83 15.64
CA LEU A 202 5.97 -21.79 15.69
C LEU A 202 5.61 -23.08 16.45
N ARG A 203 4.75 -23.03 17.47
CA ARG A 203 4.22 -24.24 18.13
C ARG A 203 3.38 -25.12 17.21
N THR A 204 2.71 -24.56 16.20
CA THR A 204 1.86 -25.35 15.29
C THR A 204 2.67 -26.36 14.47
N PHE A 205 3.97 -26.09 14.24
CA PHE A 205 4.85 -26.96 13.47
C PHE A 205 5.25 -28.26 14.20
N ILE A 206 5.05 -28.36 15.51
CA ILE A 206 5.29 -29.60 16.29
C ILE A 206 4.46 -30.76 15.70
N ALA A 207 3.25 -30.47 15.20
CA ALA A 207 2.34 -31.43 14.59
C ALA A 207 2.36 -31.39 13.04
N GLN A 208 3.44 -30.92 12.42
CA GLN A 208 3.57 -30.79 10.96
C GLN A 208 4.79 -31.56 10.46
N GLU A 209 4.68 -32.89 10.39
CA GLU A 209 5.79 -33.81 10.03
C GLU A 209 6.50 -33.40 8.72
N ASP A 210 5.75 -32.97 7.69
CA ASP A 210 6.31 -32.55 6.39
C ASP A 210 7.13 -31.23 6.46
N ALA A 211 6.79 -30.32 7.37
CA ALA A 211 7.35 -28.97 7.42
C ALA A 211 8.35 -28.76 8.57
N LEU A 212 8.28 -29.59 9.61
CA LEU A 212 9.15 -29.53 10.78
C LEU A 212 10.65 -29.68 10.45
N PRO A 213 11.10 -30.59 9.55
CA PRO A 213 12.51 -30.67 9.16
C PRO A 213 13.01 -29.38 8.50
N PHE A 214 12.22 -28.79 7.60
CA PHE A 214 12.58 -27.52 6.98
C PHE A 214 12.62 -26.36 7.98
N LEU A 215 11.70 -26.32 8.96
CA LEU A 215 11.77 -25.33 10.04
C LEU A 215 13.06 -25.51 10.87
N GLN A 216 13.51 -26.74 11.13
CA GLN A 216 14.77 -26.99 11.83
C GLN A 216 15.99 -26.52 11.02
N GLU A 217 16.00 -26.75 9.69
CA GLU A 217 17.05 -26.24 8.78
C GLU A 217 17.05 -24.70 8.74
N LEU A 218 15.88 -24.08 8.53
CA LEU A 218 15.71 -22.63 8.49
C LEU A 218 16.17 -21.97 9.80
N MET A 219 15.78 -22.51 10.95
CA MET A 219 16.17 -21.99 12.27
C MET A 219 17.66 -22.18 12.61
N ALA A 220 18.40 -22.95 11.80
CA ALA A 220 19.85 -23.12 11.90
C ALA A 220 20.63 -22.23 10.91
N ASP A 221 19.98 -21.65 9.89
CA ASP A 221 20.59 -20.83 8.85
C ASP A 221 20.20 -19.35 9.00
N SER A 222 21.15 -18.55 9.46
CA SER A 222 20.95 -17.11 9.66
C SER A 222 20.72 -16.34 8.35
N ALA A 223 21.27 -16.79 7.23
CA ALA A 223 21.11 -16.14 5.94
C ALA A 223 19.74 -16.42 5.31
N LEU A 224 19.21 -17.64 5.46
CA LEU A 224 17.84 -17.97 5.06
C LEU A 224 16.80 -17.23 5.92
N MET A 225 16.99 -17.16 7.24
CA MET A 225 16.13 -16.35 8.12
C MET A 225 16.20 -14.85 7.78
N GLU A 226 17.39 -14.29 7.57
CA GLU A 226 17.55 -12.88 7.17
C GLU A 226 16.87 -12.61 5.82
N LYS A 227 17.00 -13.51 4.84
CA LYS A 227 16.33 -13.40 3.54
C LYS A 227 14.81 -13.49 3.65
N PHE A 228 14.26 -14.35 4.50
CA PHE A 228 12.83 -14.39 4.81
C PHE A 228 12.37 -13.07 5.44
N LEU A 229 13.08 -12.61 6.48
CA LEU A 229 12.77 -11.38 7.21
C LEU A 229 12.90 -10.11 6.37
N ALA A 230 13.74 -10.10 5.33
CA ALA A 230 13.90 -9.00 4.40
C ALA A 230 12.73 -8.86 3.39
N ASN A 231 11.89 -9.90 3.24
CA ASN A 231 10.86 -9.95 2.19
C ASN A 231 9.44 -10.14 2.74
N ILE A 232 9.25 -10.67 3.95
CA ILE A 232 7.94 -10.84 4.56
C ILE A 232 7.35 -9.52 5.07
N LYS A 233 6.14 -9.18 4.63
CA LYS A 233 5.39 -7.96 4.99
C LYS A 233 4.43 -8.24 6.14
N ALA A 234 3.90 -7.20 6.79
CA ALA A 234 3.07 -7.36 8.00
C ALA A 234 1.75 -8.10 7.74
N GLU A 235 1.27 -8.05 6.50
CA GLU A 235 0.04 -8.70 6.05
C GLU A 235 0.19 -10.22 5.97
N ASP A 236 1.39 -10.74 5.66
CA ASP A 236 1.59 -12.13 5.28
C ASP A 236 1.37 -13.11 6.44
N ASP A 237 0.74 -14.25 6.15
CA ASP A 237 0.69 -15.42 7.03
C ASP A 237 2.04 -16.14 7.01
N ALA A 238 2.88 -15.79 7.98
CA ALA A 238 4.20 -16.38 8.15
C ALA A 238 4.16 -17.91 8.33
N GLY A 239 3.07 -18.47 8.89
CA GLY A 239 2.92 -19.89 9.12
C GLY A 239 2.68 -20.65 7.83
N GLU A 240 1.69 -20.22 7.04
CA GLU A 240 1.40 -20.82 5.74
C GLU A 240 2.54 -20.58 4.73
N ALA A 241 3.19 -19.40 4.74
CA ALA A 241 4.37 -19.14 3.92
C ALA A 241 5.50 -20.14 4.21
N ILE A 242 5.83 -20.42 5.47
CA ILE A 242 6.88 -21.40 5.82
C ILE A 242 6.47 -22.82 5.42
N LYS A 243 5.20 -23.22 5.62
CA LYS A 243 4.68 -24.54 5.18
C LYS A 243 4.73 -24.71 3.66
N LEU A 244 4.38 -23.66 2.91
CA LEU A 244 4.46 -23.68 1.45
C LEU A 244 5.92 -23.74 0.99
N TRP A 245 6.80 -22.93 1.57
CA TRP A 245 8.23 -22.97 1.26
C TRP A 245 8.85 -24.36 1.51
N ALA A 246 8.51 -25.01 2.63
CA ALA A 246 8.92 -26.40 2.91
C ALA A 246 8.50 -27.36 1.79
N LYS A 247 7.26 -27.27 1.30
CA LYS A 247 6.74 -28.09 0.18
C LYS A 247 7.49 -27.82 -1.12
N LEU A 248 7.84 -26.57 -1.41
CA LEU A 248 8.61 -26.20 -2.62
C LEU A 248 10.06 -26.69 -2.55
N VAL A 249 10.67 -26.69 -1.35
CA VAL A 249 12.02 -27.25 -1.12
C VAL A 249 12.02 -28.78 -1.21
N ALA A 250 10.94 -29.44 -0.78
CA ALA A 250 10.76 -30.88 -0.91
C ALA A 250 10.47 -31.34 -2.36
N ASP A 251 9.91 -30.47 -3.21
CA ASP A 251 9.67 -30.74 -4.64
C ASP A 251 10.95 -30.82 -5.48
N ASP A 252 12.01 -30.15 -5.04
CA ASP A 252 13.26 -30.09 -5.79
C ASP A 252 14.04 -31.40 -5.71
N ALA A 253 14.37 -31.93 -6.89
CA ALA A 253 15.37 -32.98 -7.05
C ALA A 253 16.71 -32.56 -6.42
N LYS A 254 17.53 -33.54 -6.04
CA LYS A 254 18.77 -33.32 -5.26
C LYS A 254 19.72 -32.31 -5.90
N GLU A 255 19.77 -32.29 -7.22
CA GLU A 255 20.57 -31.39 -8.05
C GLU A 255 19.99 -29.97 -8.21
N LEU A 256 18.75 -29.73 -7.78
CA LEU A 256 18.10 -28.41 -7.80
C LEU A 256 18.08 -27.72 -6.44
N LYS A 257 18.22 -28.48 -5.34
CA LYS A 257 18.27 -27.94 -3.97
C LYS A 257 19.20 -26.72 -3.86
N GLY A 258 18.68 -25.64 -3.27
CA GLY A 258 19.38 -24.37 -3.08
C GLY A 258 19.43 -23.45 -4.31
N LYS A 259 19.16 -23.93 -5.55
CA LYS A 259 19.30 -23.10 -6.77
C LYS A 259 18.18 -22.10 -7.00
N TYR A 260 16.99 -22.35 -6.43
CA TYR A 260 15.77 -21.57 -6.68
C TYR A 260 15.17 -20.96 -5.41
N VAL A 261 15.96 -20.81 -4.33
CA VAL A 261 15.52 -20.28 -3.03
C VAL A 261 14.74 -18.96 -3.14
N ASN A 262 15.20 -18.02 -3.97
CA ASN A 262 14.52 -16.74 -4.17
C ASN A 262 13.13 -16.91 -4.82
N LEU A 263 12.98 -17.85 -5.77
CA LEU A 263 11.71 -18.18 -6.42
C LEU A 263 10.77 -18.90 -5.47
N GLN A 264 11.28 -19.88 -4.70
CA GLN A 264 10.51 -20.61 -3.69
C GLN A 264 9.92 -19.65 -2.66
N LEU A 265 10.74 -18.72 -2.14
CA LEU A 265 10.28 -17.71 -1.17
C LEU A 265 9.25 -16.75 -1.78
N ALA A 266 9.44 -16.29 -3.03
CA ALA A 266 8.47 -15.44 -3.69
C ALA A 266 7.11 -16.12 -3.91
N VAL A 267 7.10 -17.40 -4.33
CA VAL A 267 5.86 -18.20 -4.40
C VAL A 267 5.25 -18.39 -3.01
N ALA A 268 6.07 -18.68 -2.00
CA ALA A 268 5.61 -18.85 -0.62
C ALA A 268 4.95 -17.58 -0.04
N LEU A 269 5.45 -16.40 -0.39
CA LEU A 269 4.91 -15.11 0.07
C LEU A 269 3.70 -14.63 -0.73
N VAL A 270 3.62 -14.90 -2.04
CA VAL A 270 2.44 -14.54 -2.85
C VAL A 270 1.25 -15.46 -2.58
N PHE A 271 1.51 -16.75 -2.28
CA PHE A 271 0.47 -17.78 -2.10
C PHE A 271 0.39 -18.28 -0.65
N ASP A 272 0.75 -17.44 0.32
CA ASP A 272 0.56 -17.66 1.76
C ASP A 272 -0.94 -17.82 2.11
N LYS A 273 -1.81 -17.17 1.34
CA LYS A 273 -3.27 -17.19 1.48
C LYS A 273 -3.93 -17.76 0.24
N LYS A 274 -5.15 -18.28 0.44
CA LYS A 274 -6.03 -18.68 -0.66
C LYS A 274 -6.68 -17.46 -1.28
N PHE A 275 -6.43 -17.23 -2.56
CA PHE A 275 -7.16 -16.26 -3.38
C PHE A 275 -7.34 -16.82 -4.81
N GLY A 276 -8.29 -16.23 -5.54
CA GLY A 276 -8.49 -16.48 -6.96
C GLY A 276 -8.10 -15.26 -7.79
N PHE A 277 -7.65 -15.52 -9.01
CA PHE A 277 -7.53 -14.53 -10.07
C PHE A 277 -8.84 -14.47 -10.86
N ARG A 278 -9.15 -13.31 -11.44
CA ARG A 278 -10.20 -13.14 -12.45
C ARG A 278 -9.53 -12.63 -13.72
N ARG A 279 -9.89 -13.17 -14.88
CA ARG A 279 -9.39 -12.63 -16.16
C ARG A 279 -10.08 -11.31 -16.47
N ALA A 280 -9.34 -10.36 -17.05
CA ALA A 280 -9.83 -8.99 -17.27
C ALA A 280 -11.13 -8.91 -18.12
N ARG A 281 -11.36 -9.92 -18.99
CA ARG A 281 -12.49 -9.97 -19.95
C ARG A 281 -13.32 -11.24 -19.90
N ASP A 282 -13.33 -11.98 -18.78
CA ASP A 282 -14.23 -13.12 -18.64
C ASP A 282 -15.71 -12.65 -18.63
N PRO A 283 -16.55 -13.03 -19.62
CA PRO A 283 -17.95 -12.59 -19.68
C PRO A 283 -18.80 -13.10 -18.50
N LYS A 284 -18.40 -14.22 -17.89
CA LYS A 284 -19.05 -14.79 -16.71
C LYS A 284 -18.47 -14.24 -15.40
N GLY A 285 -17.28 -13.64 -15.46
CA GLY A 285 -16.53 -13.19 -14.30
C GLY A 285 -16.13 -14.34 -13.36
N GLU A 286 -15.92 -15.55 -13.87
CA GLU A 286 -15.48 -16.70 -13.06
C GLU A 286 -14.05 -16.45 -12.52
N SER A 287 -13.83 -16.80 -11.25
CA SER A 287 -12.49 -16.75 -10.65
C SER A 287 -11.82 -18.12 -10.74
N PHE A 288 -10.52 -18.14 -11.00
CA PHE A 288 -9.70 -19.35 -11.02
C PHE A 288 -8.58 -19.29 -9.96
N THR A 289 -8.29 -20.42 -9.34
CA THR A 289 -7.17 -20.56 -8.40
C THR A 289 -5.92 -21.05 -9.12
N VAL A 290 -4.74 -20.60 -8.69
CA VAL A 290 -3.45 -21.10 -9.16
C VAL A 290 -2.86 -22.03 -8.11
N ASN A 291 -2.40 -23.21 -8.53
CA ASN A 291 -1.62 -24.10 -7.66
C ASN A 291 -0.19 -23.53 -7.52
N PRO A 292 0.29 -23.20 -6.31
CA PRO A 292 1.61 -22.60 -6.13
C PRO A 292 2.74 -23.56 -6.51
N LEU A 293 2.55 -24.88 -6.36
CA LEU A 293 3.54 -25.87 -6.76
C LEU A 293 3.70 -25.93 -8.29
N GLU A 294 2.59 -25.89 -9.03
CA GLU A 294 2.62 -25.81 -10.50
C GLU A 294 3.21 -24.47 -10.97
N ARG A 295 2.89 -23.37 -10.28
CA ARG A 295 3.48 -22.05 -10.55
C ARG A 295 4.99 -22.04 -10.36
N TYR A 296 5.47 -22.63 -9.28
CA TYR A 296 6.91 -22.82 -9.02
C TYR A 296 7.58 -23.66 -10.12
N ARG A 297 7.04 -24.85 -10.39
CA ARG A 297 7.54 -25.78 -11.41
C ARG A 297 7.57 -25.14 -12.81
N TYR A 298 6.53 -24.38 -13.20
CA TYR A 298 6.48 -23.65 -14.46
C TYR A 298 7.71 -22.75 -14.64
N PHE A 299 8.01 -21.88 -13.67
CA PHE A 299 9.14 -20.97 -13.76
C PHE A 299 10.49 -21.68 -13.63
N ARG A 300 10.62 -22.63 -12.69
CA ARG A 300 11.83 -23.44 -12.52
C ARG A 300 12.21 -24.17 -13.79
N ASP A 301 11.27 -24.94 -14.35
CA ASP A 301 11.51 -25.80 -15.50
C ASP A 301 11.73 -24.97 -16.78
N ASN A 302 11.01 -23.85 -16.96
CA ASN A 302 11.25 -22.95 -18.10
C ASN A 302 12.59 -22.18 -17.98
N ALA A 303 13.06 -21.88 -16.76
CA ALA A 303 14.41 -21.37 -16.55
C ALA A 303 15.49 -22.42 -16.86
N GLN A 304 15.30 -23.69 -16.49
CA GLN A 304 16.20 -24.78 -16.87
C GLN A 304 16.28 -24.96 -18.39
N ARG A 305 15.15 -24.79 -19.09
CA ARG A 305 15.05 -24.84 -20.56
C ARG A 305 15.46 -23.54 -21.26
N GLN A 306 15.90 -22.51 -20.53
CA GLN A 306 16.28 -21.19 -21.07
C GLN A 306 15.17 -20.54 -21.91
N ARG A 307 13.90 -20.73 -21.53
CA ARG A 307 12.72 -20.16 -22.20
C ARG A 307 12.25 -18.81 -21.63
N LEU A 308 12.81 -18.41 -20.49
CA LEU A 308 12.53 -17.12 -19.84
C LEU A 308 13.50 -16.04 -20.35
N GLU A 309 13.04 -14.80 -20.36
CA GLU A 309 13.85 -13.63 -20.76
C GLU A 309 14.79 -13.19 -19.62
N THR A 310 14.40 -13.39 -18.36
CA THR A 310 15.22 -13.06 -17.18
C THR A 310 15.82 -14.31 -16.53
N ASP A 311 17.07 -14.21 -16.07
CA ASP A 311 17.65 -15.22 -15.16
C ASP A 311 17.03 -15.08 -13.77
N ILE A 312 15.89 -15.75 -13.56
CA ILE A 312 15.12 -15.71 -12.30
C ILE A 312 15.91 -16.16 -11.05
N LYS A 313 17.10 -16.77 -11.21
CA LYS A 313 17.99 -17.10 -10.08
C LYS A 313 18.75 -15.87 -9.55
N ARG A 314 18.84 -14.78 -10.33
CA ARG A 314 19.50 -13.51 -9.97
C ARG A 314 18.52 -12.48 -9.41
N LEU A 315 17.24 -12.65 -9.70
CA LEU A 315 16.19 -11.83 -9.12
C LEU A 315 16.03 -12.14 -7.62
N GLU A 316 15.77 -11.12 -6.82
CA GLU A 316 15.47 -11.26 -5.39
C GLU A 316 13.97 -11.52 -5.16
N PRO A 317 13.55 -12.04 -3.98
CA PRO A 317 12.16 -12.42 -3.76
C PRO A 317 11.19 -11.23 -3.96
N TYR A 318 11.54 -10.04 -3.46
CA TYR A 318 10.76 -8.81 -3.66
C TYR A 318 10.56 -8.37 -5.12
N GLU A 319 11.35 -8.90 -6.07
CA GLU A 319 11.15 -8.70 -7.51
C GLU A 319 10.33 -9.87 -8.08
N LEU A 320 10.62 -11.09 -7.65
CA LEU A 320 9.95 -12.32 -8.11
C LEU A 320 8.47 -12.39 -7.69
N VAL A 321 8.05 -11.71 -6.63
CA VAL A 321 6.60 -11.54 -6.33
C VAL A 321 5.85 -10.88 -7.49
N TRP A 322 6.51 -10.02 -8.28
CA TRP A 322 5.97 -9.39 -9.49
C TRP A 322 6.10 -10.25 -10.76
N VAL A 323 6.60 -11.49 -10.63
CA VAL A 323 6.69 -12.50 -11.69
C VAL A 323 5.67 -13.62 -11.42
N VAL A 324 5.72 -14.21 -10.22
CA VAL A 324 4.93 -15.40 -9.90
C VAL A 324 3.44 -15.15 -9.79
N SER A 325 3.05 -13.88 -9.60
CA SER A 325 1.68 -13.37 -9.59
C SER A 325 1.07 -13.14 -10.98
N ALA A 326 1.53 -13.81 -12.04
CA ALA A 326 0.93 -13.70 -13.36
C ALA A 326 -0.55 -14.13 -13.33
N GLU A 327 -1.45 -13.23 -13.72
CA GLU A 327 -2.92 -13.36 -13.61
C GLU A 327 -3.52 -14.26 -14.72
N ALA A 328 -2.81 -15.34 -15.05
CA ALA A 328 -3.10 -16.26 -16.15
C ALA A 328 -2.92 -17.72 -15.69
N THR A 329 -3.58 -18.66 -16.36
CA THR A 329 -3.32 -20.10 -16.15
C THR A 329 -2.00 -20.53 -16.80
N THR A 330 -1.53 -21.74 -16.47
CA THR A 330 -0.29 -22.31 -17.04
C THR A 330 -0.38 -22.44 -18.56
N GLU A 331 -1.56 -22.77 -19.10
CA GLU A 331 -1.81 -22.88 -20.54
C GLU A 331 -1.68 -21.51 -21.24
N GLU A 332 -2.22 -20.46 -20.63
CA GLU A 332 -2.16 -19.08 -21.15
C GLU A 332 -0.72 -18.54 -21.12
N MET A 333 0.08 -18.88 -20.10
CA MET A 333 1.51 -18.54 -20.05
C MET A 333 2.34 -19.35 -21.08
N GLU A 334 2.05 -20.65 -21.24
CA GLU A 334 2.70 -21.49 -22.27
C GLU A 334 2.31 -21.09 -23.70
N TRP A 335 1.13 -20.49 -23.91
CA TRP A 335 0.76 -19.82 -25.14
C TRP A 335 1.63 -18.57 -25.36
N ALA A 336 1.78 -17.71 -24.35
CA ALA A 336 2.58 -16.49 -24.46
C ALA A 336 4.06 -16.79 -24.82
N LEU A 337 4.65 -17.85 -24.24
CA LEU A 337 6.00 -18.34 -24.59
C LEU A 337 6.14 -18.89 -26.02
N LYS A 338 5.04 -19.12 -26.74
CA LYS A 338 5.01 -19.63 -28.12
C LYS A 338 4.68 -18.55 -29.15
N GLU A 339 3.93 -17.51 -28.75
CA GLU A 339 3.55 -16.40 -29.63
C GLU A 339 4.78 -15.72 -30.25
N ASN A 340 4.80 -15.62 -31.57
CA ASN A 340 5.98 -15.27 -32.35
C ASN A 340 6.41 -13.82 -32.15
N ASP A 341 5.47 -12.90 -31.92
CA ASP A 341 5.78 -11.49 -31.73
C ASP A 341 6.31 -11.21 -30.32
N LEU A 342 5.73 -11.83 -29.28
CA LEU A 342 6.28 -11.81 -27.93
C LEU A 342 7.70 -12.42 -27.86
N ARG A 343 7.96 -13.52 -28.56
CA ARG A 343 9.28 -14.19 -28.60
C ARG A 343 10.40 -13.33 -29.19
N LYS A 344 10.07 -12.31 -29.99
CA LYS A 344 11.05 -11.37 -30.58
C LYS A 344 11.43 -10.25 -29.61
N LEU A 345 10.59 -9.95 -28.63
CA LEU A 345 10.84 -8.90 -27.65
C LEU A 345 12.03 -9.25 -26.76
N LYS A 346 12.75 -8.22 -26.34
CA LYS A 346 13.91 -8.31 -25.46
C LYS A 346 13.78 -7.30 -24.33
N LEU A 347 14.41 -7.54 -23.18
CA LEU A 347 14.48 -6.51 -22.14
C LEU A 347 15.25 -5.29 -22.64
N ALA A 348 14.68 -4.08 -22.46
CA ALA A 348 15.27 -2.86 -23.00
C ALA A 348 16.65 -2.57 -22.42
N THR A 349 17.63 -2.43 -23.31
CA THR A 349 18.80 -1.59 -23.11
C THR A 349 18.60 -0.24 -23.81
N ALA A 350 19.45 0.75 -23.52
CA ALA A 350 19.40 2.05 -24.20
C ALA A 350 19.39 1.88 -25.74
N ASP A 351 18.61 2.72 -26.42
CA ASP A 351 18.45 2.81 -27.88
C ASP A 351 17.88 1.56 -28.61
N GLN A 352 17.35 0.58 -27.87
CA GLN A 352 16.72 -0.62 -28.44
C GLN A 352 15.33 -0.32 -29.03
N ARG A 353 15.03 -0.91 -30.21
CA ARG A 353 13.78 -0.66 -30.98
C ARG A 353 12.84 -1.87 -31.11
N ASN A 354 12.94 -2.85 -30.22
CA ASN A 354 12.12 -4.08 -30.19
C ASN A 354 12.13 -4.66 -28.76
N ASP A 355 11.69 -3.88 -27.78
CA ASP A 355 11.68 -4.28 -26.37
C ASP A 355 10.27 -4.55 -25.83
N TRP A 356 10.19 -4.92 -24.56
CA TRP A 356 8.92 -5.24 -23.90
C TRP A 356 7.88 -4.12 -23.88
N SER A 357 8.23 -2.84 -24.06
CA SER A 357 7.21 -1.79 -24.22
C SER A 357 6.27 -2.04 -25.40
N GLU A 358 6.75 -2.69 -26.46
CA GLU A 358 5.97 -3.04 -27.66
C GLU A 358 4.86 -4.08 -27.38
N ALA A 359 4.90 -4.78 -26.24
CA ALA A 359 3.80 -5.65 -25.82
C ALA A 359 2.49 -4.88 -25.55
N TYR A 360 2.57 -3.58 -25.24
CA TYR A 360 1.40 -2.73 -25.04
C TYR A 360 0.67 -2.40 -26.37
N PRO A 361 1.32 -1.84 -27.41
CA PRO A 361 0.69 -1.55 -28.70
C PRO A 361 0.35 -2.79 -29.55
N MET A 362 0.85 -4.00 -29.23
CA MET A 362 0.40 -5.25 -29.87
C MET A 362 -1.12 -5.46 -29.81
N ILE A 363 -1.76 -5.02 -28.72
CA ILE A 363 -3.20 -5.15 -28.56
C ILE A 363 -3.90 -3.97 -29.26
N ASN A 364 -4.58 -4.27 -30.36
CA ASN A 364 -5.32 -3.31 -31.17
C ASN A 364 -6.37 -2.55 -30.34
N TYR A 365 -6.38 -1.22 -30.41
CA TYR A 365 -7.28 -0.40 -29.61
C TYR A 365 -8.70 -0.36 -30.20
N ARG A 366 -9.66 -0.91 -29.47
CA ARG A 366 -11.08 -1.02 -29.84
C ARG A 366 -11.86 0.19 -29.35
N MET A 367 -11.82 1.28 -30.14
CA MET A 367 -12.59 2.50 -29.85
C MET A 367 -14.10 2.26 -29.74
N ASP A 368 -14.64 1.25 -30.45
CA ASP A 368 -16.04 0.83 -30.36
C ASP A 368 -16.41 0.29 -28.97
N PHE A 369 -15.46 -0.30 -28.22
CA PHE A 369 -15.68 -0.68 -26.82
C PHE A 369 -15.79 0.53 -25.89
N VAL A 370 -15.22 1.68 -26.27
CA VAL A 370 -15.31 2.94 -25.51
C VAL A 370 -16.57 3.72 -25.87
N THR A 371 -16.89 3.85 -27.16
CA THR A 371 -18.03 4.65 -27.62
C THR A 371 -19.36 3.91 -27.46
N GLY A 372 -19.36 2.58 -27.58
CA GLY A 372 -20.58 1.79 -27.81
C GLY A 372 -21.07 1.88 -29.27
N ALA A 373 -20.22 2.32 -30.20
CA ALA A 373 -20.50 2.32 -31.62
C ALA A 373 -20.56 0.88 -32.18
N LYS A 374 -20.98 0.74 -33.44
CA LYS A 374 -20.88 -0.55 -34.13
C LYS A 374 -19.40 -0.91 -34.35
N PRO A 375 -19.02 -2.20 -34.29
CA PRO A 375 -17.66 -2.60 -34.64
C PRO A 375 -17.30 -2.14 -36.06
N PRO A 376 -16.06 -1.67 -36.29
CA PRO A 376 -15.61 -1.27 -37.62
C PRO A 376 -15.62 -2.48 -38.58
N LYS A 377 -15.61 -2.22 -39.89
CA LYS A 377 -15.42 -3.30 -40.86
C LYS A 377 -14.04 -3.92 -40.68
N ALA A 378 -13.99 -5.25 -40.56
CA ALA A 378 -12.73 -5.97 -40.49
C ALA A 378 -11.93 -5.84 -41.81
N PRO A 379 -10.59 -5.91 -41.76
CA PRO A 379 -9.76 -5.97 -42.96
C PRO A 379 -10.14 -7.15 -43.87
N SER A 380 -9.89 -7.03 -45.17
CA SER A 380 -10.16 -8.11 -46.13
C SER A 380 -9.43 -9.39 -45.72
N GLY A 381 -10.14 -10.52 -45.70
CA GLY A 381 -9.61 -11.82 -45.26
C GLY A 381 -9.53 -12.04 -43.75
N LYS A 382 -9.96 -11.09 -42.90
CA LYS A 382 -10.09 -11.28 -41.44
C LYS A 382 -11.54 -11.56 -41.03
N LYS A 383 -11.73 -12.22 -39.88
CA LYS A 383 -13.06 -12.40 -39.26
C LYS A 383 -13.67 -11.03 -38.97
N ALA A 384 -14.99 -10.90 -39.10
CA ALA A 384 -15.70 -9.69 -38.71
C ALA A 384 -15.51 -9.38 -37.21
N TYR A 385 -15.27 -8.12 -36.87
CA TYR A 385 -15.22 -7.69 -35.47
C TYR A 385 -16.61 -7.79 -34.84
N LYS A 386 -16.67 -8.35 -33.63
CA LYS A 386 -17.89 -8.46 -32.82
C LYS A 386 -18.03 -7.29 -31.84
N PRO A 387 -19.25 -6.99 -31.35
CA PRO A 387 -19.45 -6.10 -30.20
C PRO A 387 -18.77 -6.65 -28.94
N LEU A 388 -18.46 -5.79 -27.96
CA LEU A 388 -17.75 -6.16 -26.72
C LEU A 388 -18.37 -7.39 -26.03
N ALA A 389 -19.70 -7.41 -25.87
CA ALA A 389 -20.44 -8.47 -25.18
C ALA A 389 -20.34 -9.86 -25.84
N GLU A 390 -19.92 -9.95 -27.10
CA GLU A 390 -19.80 -11.19 -27.88
C GLU A 390 -18.34 -11.50 -28.28
N SER A 391 -17.40 -10.62 -27.92
CA SER A 391 -16.03 -10.66 -28.42
C SER A 391 -15.14 -11.66 -27.68
N PHE A 392 -15.39 -11.89 -26.39
CA PHE A 392 -14.61 -12.79 -25.53
C PHE A 392 -15.45 -14.00 -25.14
N THR A 393 -14.83 -15.18 -25.00
CA THR A 393 -15.50 -16.35 -24.40
C THR A 393 -14.95 -16.68 -23.02
N ARG A 394 -13.68 -16.33 -22.76
CA ARG A 394 -12.98 -16.58 -21.51
C ARG A 394 -12.15 -15.36 -21.05
N GLY A 395 -11.76 -14.46 -21.95
CA GLY A 395 -10.90 -13.32 -21.68
C GLY A 395 -9.42 -13.70 -21.50
N THR A 396 -8.93 -14.71 -22.23
CA THR A 396 -7.52 -15.15 -22.15
C THR A 396 -6.56 -14.19 -22.84
N LEU A 397 -5.25 -14.32 -22.60
CA LEU A 397 -4.22 -13.58 -23.33
C LEU A 397 -4.32 -13.76 -24.85
N GLU A 398 -4.61 -14.98 -25.31
CA GLU A 398 -4.82 -15.30 -26.72
C GLU A 398 -6.06 -14.59 -27.30
N GLU A 399 -7.18 -14.58 -26.57
CA GLU A 399 -8.38 -13.85 -27.02
C GLU A 399 -8.13 -12.33 -27.03
N ILE A 400 -7.44 -11.77 -26.03
CA ILE A 400 -7.09 -10.33 -26.02
C ILE A 400 -6.19 -9.98 -27.21
N HIS A 401 -5.25 -10.85 -27.58
CA HIS A 401 -4.39 -10.70 -28.76
C HIS A 401 -5.17 -10.77 -30.08
N GLU A 402 -6.13 -11.69 -30.25
CA GLU A 402 -6.95 -11.77 -31.47
C GLU A 402 -7.97 -10.62 -31.58
N VAL A 403 -8.63 -10.26 -30.47
CA VAL A 403 -9.80 -9.37 -30.44
C VAL A 403 -9.43 -7.88 -30.38
N GLY A 404 -8.30 -7.57 -29.74
CA GLY A 404 -7.99 -6.22 -29.26
C GLY A 404 -8.75 -5.85 -27.98
N GLY A 405 -8.58 -4.61 -27.52
CA GLY A 405 -9.19 -4.13 -26.29
C GLY A 405 -8.99 -2.62 -26.08
N ILE A 406 -9.10 -2.15 -24.84
CA ILE A 406 -8.81 -0.76 -24.45
C ILE A 406 -7.53 -0.72 -23.60
N CYS A 407 -7.18 0.43 -23.02
CA CYS A 407 -5.96 0.61 -22.23
C CYS A 407 -5.77 -0.40 -21.09
N MET A 408 -6.85 -0.81 -20.41
CA MET A 408 -6.81 -1.88 -19.40
C MET A 408 -6.34 -3.22 -20.00
N ASP A 409 -6.81 -3.58 -21.19
CA ASP A 409 -6.47 -4.84 -21.86
C ASP A 409 -5.03 -4.81 -22.38
N GLN A 410 -4.60 -3.68 -22.95
CA GLN A 410 -3.21 -3.43 -23.35
C GLN A 410 -2.25 -3.56 -22.16
N SER A 411 -2.59 -2.95 -21.02
CA SER A 411 -1.79 -3.02 -19.79
C SER A 411 -1.77 -4.44 -19.19
N HIS A 412 -2.93 -5.09 -19.06
CA HIS A 412 -3.04 -6.45 -18.51
C HIS A 412 -2.32 -7.48 -19.39
N PHE A 413 -2.44 -7.38 -20.72
CA PHE A 413 -1.72 -8.25 -21.65
C PHE A 413 -0.20 -8.05 -21.52
N GLY A 414 0.30 -6.82 -21.65
CA GLY A 414 1.74 -6.54 -21.53
C GLY A 414 2.31 -7.00 -20.19
N THR A 415 1.60 -6.72 -19.08
CA THR A 415 1.97 -7.18 -17.75
C THR A 415 2.04 -8.70 -17.67
N THR A 416 0.96 -9.40 -18.03
CA THR A 416 0.84 -10.83 -17.78
C THR A 416 1.69 -11.66 -18.74
N ALA A 417 1.87 -11.20 -19.99
CA ALA A 417 2.82 -11.75 -20.93
C ALA A 417 4.27 -11.59 -20.42
N ALA A 418 4.68 -10.39 -19.98
CA ALA A 418 6.02 -10.19 -19.44
C ALA A 418 6.28 -11.07 -18.20
N ARG A 419 5.30 -11.18 -17.29
CA ARG A 419 5.37 -12.11 -16.15
C ARG A 419 5.55 -13.56 -16.59
N ALA A 420 4.85 -14.02 -17.64
CA ALA A 420 5.00 -15.37 -18.18
C ALA A 420 6.42 -15.67 -18.70
N TYR A 421 7.14 -14.64 -19.16
CA TYR A 421 8.56 -14.69 -19.58
C TYR A 421 9.56 -14.50 -18.42
N GLY A 422 9.09 -14.44 -17.17
CA GLY A 422 9.96 -14.30 -16.00
C GLY A 422 10.36 -12.85 -15.65
N ILE A 423 9.72 -11.86 -16.26
CA ILE A 423 10.06 -10.43 -16.09
C ILE A 423 9.19 -9.82 -14.98
N PRO A 424 9.77 -9.17 -13.96
CA PRO A 424 9.02 -8.41 -12.96
C PRO A 424 8.23 -7.30 -13.64
N ALA A 425 6.90 -7.32 -13.50
CA ALA A 425 6.00 -6.49 -14.28
C ALA A 425 4.77 -6.06 -13.48
N ALA A 426 4.23 -4.88 -13.79
CA ALA A 426 3.06 -4.28 -13.13
C ALA A 426 2.10 -3.65 -14.14
N SER A 427 0.81 -3.81 -13.89
CA SER A 427 -0.25 -3.02 -14.52
C SER A 427 -0.48 -1.80 -13.65
N VAL A 428 -0.37 -0.60 -14.21
CA VAL A 428 -0.46 0.67 -13.49
C VAL A 428 -1.61 1.49 -14.05
N GLY A 429 -2.41 2.13 -13.20
CA GLY A 429 -3.52 2.99 -13.62
C GLY A 429 -3.57 4.31 -12.87
N GLY A 430 -4.15 5.33 -13.48
CA GLY A 430 -4.28 6.68 -12.91
C GLY A 430 -5.18 7.57 -13.75
N ASP A 431 -5.55 8.73 -13.20
CA ASP A 431 -6.40 9.72 -13.85
C ASP A 431 -5.60 10.89 -14.41
N GLY A 432 -6.06 11.44 -15.54
CA GLY A 432 -5.47 12.62 -16.18
C GLY A 432 -6.49 13.38 -17.02
N ASN A 433 -6.03 14.18 -17.99
CA ASN A 433 -6.90 15.07 -18.76
C ASN A 433 -7.91 14.37 -19.71
N ARG A 434 -7.80 13.05 -19.86
CA ARG A 434 -8.69 12.17 -20.64
C ARG A 434 -9.43 11.16 -19.76
N GLY A 435 -9.46 11.38 -18.45
CA GLY A 435 -10.05 10.47 -17.47
C GLY A 435 -9.10 9.34 -17.06
N GLY A 436 -9.65 8.20 -16.64
CA GLY A 436 -8.87 7.05 -16.19
C GLY A 436 -8.14 6.34 -17.33
N HIS A 437 -6.87 6.06 -17.12
CA HIS A 437 -5.99 5.36 -18.07
C HIS A 437 -5.19 4.26 -17.36
N ALA A 438 -4.75 3.25 -18.13
CA ALA A 438 -3.92 2.16 -17.67
C ALA A 438 -2.74 1.93 -18.63
N TRP A 439 -1.55 1.70 -18.08
CA TRP A 439 -0.32 1.48 -18.81
C TRP A 439 0.49 0.33 -18.19
N PHE A 440 1.47 -0.15 -18.93
CA PHE A 440 2.33 -1.26 -18.52
C PHE A 440 3.58 -0.71 -17.79
N ALA A 441 4.20 -1.50 -16.92
CA ALA A 441 5.52 -1.23 -16.37
C ALA A 441 6.31 -2.53 -16.17
N TYR A 442 7.63 -2.50 -16.40
CA TYR A 442 8.48 -3.67 -16.24
C TYR A 442 9.89 -3.32 -15.72
N MET A 443 10.53 -4.30 -15.08
CA MET A 443 11.91 -4.19 -14.63
C MET A 443 12.89 -4.47 -15.77
N MET A 444 13.85 -3.56 -15.95
CA MET A 444 14.94 -3.63 -16.93
C MET A 444 16.11 -4.47 -16.42
N PRO A 445 17.11 -4.82 -17.26
CA PRO A 445 18.29 -5.60 -16.85
C PRO A 445 19.15 -4.90 -15.78
N THR A 446 18.98 -3.59 -15.58
CA THR A 446 19.62 -2.80 -14.51
C THR A 446 18.92 -2.91 -13.16
N HIS A 447 17.87 -3.73 -13.05
CA HIS A 447 16.94 -3.83 -11.91
C HIS A 447 16.08 -2.58 -11.64
N GLN A 448 16.20 -1.54 -12.47
CA GLN A 448 15.35 -0.35 -12.43
C GLN A 448 14.05 -0.59 -13.22
N TRP A 449 13.01 0.19 -12.96
CA TRP A 449 11.72 0.04 -13.62
C TRP A 449 11.52 1.01 -14.79
N ASN A 450 11.22 0.48 -15.98
CA ASN A 450 10.58 1.28 -17.02
C ASN A 450 9.09 1.43 -16.68
N MET A 451 8.73 2.61 -16.17
CA MET A 451 7.35 2.95 -15.81
C MET A 451 6.60 3.67 -16.95
N GLY A 452 7.25 3.93 -18.09
CA GLY A 452 6.71 4.80 -19.15
C GLY A 452 6.52 6.26 -18.72
N ASN A 453 7.11 6.69 -17.61
CA ASN A 453 7.27 8.10 -17.26
C ASN A 453 8.71 8.54 -17.57
N SER A 454 8.93 9.86 -17.59
CA SER A 454 10.28 10.43 -17.70
C SER A 454 10.96 10.61 -16.33
N PHE A 455 10.58 9.87 -15.29
CA PHE A 455 11.19 9.98 -13.95
C PHE A 455 12.28 8.92 -13.79
N HIS A 456 13.53 9.36 -13.64
CA HIS A 456 14.73 8.53 -13.73
C HIS A 456 15.63 8.73 -12.48
N PRO A 457 15.17 8.33 -11.28
CA PRO A 457 15.83 8.63 -10.01
C PRO A 457 17.14 7.87 -9.76
N PHE A 458 17.37 6.75 -10.45
CA PHE A 458 18.55 5.91 -10.27
C PHE A 458 19.51 5.98 -11.47
N SER A 459 19.36 6.98 -12.34
CA SER A 459 20.13 7.17 -13.59
C SER A 459 19.77 6.16 -14.69
N GLU A 460 18.50 5.78 -14.76
CA GLU A 460 17.88 5.11 -15.89
C GLU A 460 18.15 5.86 -17.21
N PRO A 461 18.16 5.19 -18.38
CA PRO A 461 18.25 5.86 -19.67
C PRO A 461 17.12 6.89 -19.85
N ARG A 462 17.43 8.10 -20.32
CA ARG A 462 16.43 9.16 -20.54
C ARG A 462 15.50 8.89 -21.73
N ASN A 463 15.95 8.06 -22.67
CA ASN A 463 15.22 7.71 -23.90
C ASN A 463 14.57 6.33 -23.78
N LEU A 464 13.95 6.02 -22.63
CA LEU A 464 13.22 4.76 -22.48
C LEU A 464 11.94 4.77 -23.35
N PRO A 465 11.61 3.63 -23.98
CA PRO A 465 10.44 3.53 -24.82
C PRO A 465 9.17 3.47 -23.97
N GLY A 466 8.11 4.11 -24.48
CA GLY A 466 6.89 4.39 -23.73
C GLY A 466 6.00 3.16 -23.58
N THR A 467 5.70 2.77 -22.35
CA THR A 467 4.89 1.59 -22.01
C THR A 467 3.37 1.84 -22.03
N GLY A 468 2.92 2.76 -22.89
CA GLY A 468 1.51 3.13 -23.07
C GLY A 468 1.00 4.31 -22.24
N ARG A 469 1.80 4.90 -21.33
CA ARG A 469 1.40 6.09 -20.54
C ARG A 469 1.17 7.30 -21.46
N TYR A 470 0.18 8.14 -21.14
CA TYR A 470 -0.04 9.42 -21.82
C TYR A 470 0.71 10.59 -21.17
N ALA A 471 1.05 11.60 -21.96
CA ALA A 471 1.85 12.75 -21.54
C ALA A 471 1.07 13.84 -20.76
N ASP A 472 -0.26 13.80 -20.74
CA ASP A 472 -1.15 14.88 -20.31
C ASP A 472 -1.79 14.66 -18.92
N GLY A 473 -0.92 14.54 -17.90
CA GLY A 473 -1.31 14.59 -16.48
C GLY A 473 -1.12 13.29 -15.68
N TYR A 474 -0.74 12.20 -16.33
CA TYR A 474 -0.63 10.85 -15.74
C TYR A 474 0.69 10.63 -14.97
N ALA A 475 1.09 11.60 -14.17
CA ALA A 475 2.33 11.56 -13.36
C ALA A 475 2.18 10.79 -12.03
N ASN A 476 0.97 10.31 -11.71
CA ASN A 476 0.68 9.54 -10.51
C ASN A 476 -0.10 8.26 -10.85
N GLY A 477 0.61 7.15 -10.98
CA GLY A 477 0.05 5.81 -11.09
C GLY A 477 -0.18 5.13 -9.75
N ARG A 478 -1.15 4.22 -9.73
CA ARG A 478 -1.35 3.22 -8.67
C ARG A 478 -1.31 1.82 -9.28
N THR A 479 -0.88 0.86 -8.48
CA THR A 479 -0.95 -0.57 -8.82
C THR A 479 -1.34 -1.39 -7.60
N ARG A 480 -1.43 -2.71 -7.75
CA ARG A 480 -1.68 -3.65 -6.65
C ARG A 480 -0.40 -4.41 -6.33
N ASP A 481 0.02 -4.35 -5.08
CA ASP A 481 1.10 -5.19 -4.57
C ASP A 481 0.69 -6.66 -4.69
N PRO A 482 1.42 -7.49 -5.48
CA PRO A 482 1.04 -8.87 -5.74
C PRO A 482 1.15 -9.79 -4.51
N GLN A 483 1.93 -9.39 -3.51
CA GLN A 483 2.12 -10.14 -2.28
C GLN A 483 1.00 -9.86 -1.28
N THR A 484 0.76 -8.59 -0.95
CA THR A 484 -0.23 -8.21 0.08
C THR A 484 -1.65 -8.01 -0.48
N GLY A 485 -1.79 -7.88 -1.80
CA GLY A 485 -3.04 -7.52 -2.46
C GLY A 485 -3.50 -6.08 -2.23
N LYS A 486 -2.70 -5.23 -1.56
CA LYS A 486 -3.01 -3.83 -1.27
C LYS A 486 -2.73 -2.92 -2.47
N GLY A 487 -3.47 -1.82 -2.60
CA GLY A 487 -3.25 -0.81 -3.63
C GLY A 487 -2.17 0.18 -3.22
N ILE A 488 -1.02 0.16 -3.90
CA ILE A 488 0.16 0.99 -3.64
C ILE A 488 0.34 2.10 -4.70
N GLY A 489 1.11 3.13 -4.37
CA GLY A 489 1.56 4.14 -5.33
C GLY A 489 2.68 3.59 -6.22
N GLU A 490 2.78 4.07 -7.46
CA GLU A 490 3.79 3.58 -8.40
C GLU A 490 5.23 3.92 -7.96
N PHE A 491 5.41 4.98 -7.17
CA PHE A 491 6.71 5.35 -6.59
C PHE A 491 7.26 4.24 -5.67
N GLU A 492 6.39 3.50 -4.97
CA GLU A 492 6.77 2.38 -4.10
C GLU A 492 7.36 1.23 -4.91
N VAL A 493 6.85 1.02 -6.14
CA VAL A 493 7.42 0.07 -7.11
C VAL A 493 8.77 0.56 -7.60
N GLN A 494 8.89 1.85 -7.96
CA GLN A 494 10.17 2.42 -8.39
C GLN A 494 11.25 2.32 -7.31
N LEU A 495 10.91 2.55 -6.03
CA LEU A 495 11.84 2.39 -4.90
C LEU A 495 12.43 0.97 -4.77
N MET A 496 11.80 -0.07 -5.36
CA MET A 496 12.40 -1.42 -5.43
C MET A 496 13.57 -1.52 -6.41
N GLY A 497 13.68 -0.60 -7.36
CA GLY A 497 14.76 -0.52 -8.34
C GLY A 497 16.01 0.23 -7.88
N ASP A 498 16.06 0.64 -6.61
CA ASP A 498 17.24 1.26 -6.00
C ASP A 498 18.44 0.29 -6.02
N PRO A 499 19.54 0.61 -6.71
CA PRO A 499 20.74 -0.23 -6.78
C PRO A 499 21.32 -0.58 -5.39
N GLN A 500 21.12 0.27 -4.39
CA GLN A 500 21.62 0.04 -3.03
C GLN A 500 20.93 -1.12 -2.32
N ARG A 501 19.77 -1.60 -2.79
CA ARG A 501 19.09 -2.78 -2.20
C ARG A 501 19.93 -4.05 -2.19
N ARG A 502 20.82 -4.18 -3.17
CA ARG A 502 21.70 -5.34 -3.37
C ARG A 502 23.06 -5.20 -2.69
N MET A 503 23.35 -4.04 -2.09
CA MET A 503 24.64 -3.74 -1.48
C MET A 503 24.60 -4.00 0.03
N SER A 504 25.51 -4.84 0.54
CA SER A 504 25.54 -5.24 1.97
C SER A 504 25.53 -4.05 2.93
N GLU A 505 26.28 -3.00 2.59
CA GLU A 505 26.44 -1.79 3.40
C GLU A 505 25.21 -0.88 3.44
N HIS A 506 24.13 -1.22 2.72
CA HIS A 506 22.90 -0.43 2.64
C HIS A 506 21.69 -1.19 3.21
N TYR A 507 20.82 -1.79 2.39
CA TYR A 507 19.55 -2.35 2.90
C TYR A 507 19.72 -3.52 3.88
N PRO A 508 20.62 -4.50 3.67
CA PRO A 508 20.89 -5.54 4.65
C PRO A 508 21.41 -4.96 5.98
N LYS A 509 22.34 -4.00 5.94
CA LYS A 509 22.82 -3.29 7.13
C LYS A 509 21.70 -2.51 7.84
N SER A 510 20.82 -1.87 7.09
CA SER A 510 19.64 -1.16 7.61
C SER A 510 18.65 -2.14 8.28
N LEU A 511 18.40 -3.31 7.69
CA LEU A 511 17.60 -4.38 8.29
C LEU A 511 18.21 -4.91 9.60
N ARG A 512 19.54 -5.12 9.62
CA ARG A 512 20.28 -5.55 10.82
C ARG A 512 20.23 -4.52 11.95
N LEU A 513 20.25 -3.24 11.62
CA LEU A 513 20.03 -2.14 12.57
C LEU A 513 18.58 -2.14 13.11
N ARG A 514 17.58 -2.42 12.26
CA ARG A 514 16.18 -2.63 12.68
C ARG A 514 16.02 -3.85 13.59
N PHE A 515 16.78 -4.93 13.40
CA PHE A 515 16.80 -6.07 14.33
C PHE A 515 17.37 -5.68 15.71
N ALA A 516 18.49 -4.93 15.74
CA ALA A 516 19.03 -4.39 16.99
C ALA A 516 18.00 -3.48 17.70
N ALA A 517 17.29 -2.62 16.95
CA ALA A 517 16.21 -1.79 17.49
C ALA A 517 15.11 -2.61 18.19
N LYS A 518 14.72 -3.77 17.63
CA LYS A 518 13.74 -4.69 18.25
C LYS A 518 14.26 -5.32 19.55
N VAL A 519 15.56 -5.58 19.67
CA VAL A 519 16.16 -6.01 20.96
C VAL A 519 16.08 -4.90 22.00
N PHE A 520 16.38 -3.65 21.63
CA PHE A 520 16.23 -2.50 22.53
C PHE A 520 14.76 -2.29 22.97
N GLN A 521 13.82 -2.34 22.01
CA GLN A 521 12.37 -2.30 22.26
C GLN A 521 11.93 -3.37 23.27
N GLY A 522 12.36 -4.63 23.07
CA GLY A 522 12.05 -5.76 23.94
C GLY A 522 12.67 -5.69 25.35
N ASN A 523 13.63 -4.78 25.56
CA ASN A 523 14.22 -4.44 26.86
C ASN A 523 13.73 -3.08 27.42
N LYS A 524 12.76 -2.44 26.74
CA LYS A 524 12.16 -1.14 27.09
C LYS A 524 13.14 0.06 27.01
N ASP A 525 14.26 -0.07 26.30
CA ASP A 525 15.18 1.03 26.02
C ASP A 525 14.74 1.77 24.74
N GLN A 526 13.95 2.83 24.90
CA GLN A 526 13.42 3.62 23.79
C GLN A 526 14.49 4.49 23.11
N GLU A 527 15.55 4.89 23.81
CA GLU A 527 16.62 5.72 23.21
C GLU A 527 17.56 4.83 22.38
N GLY A 528 17.96 3.65 22.90
CA GLY A 528 18.73 2.67 22.14
C GLY A 528 17.99 2.15 20.90
N GLN A 529 16.67 1.99 21.00
CA GLN A 529 15.80 1.69 19.85
C GLN A 529 15.87 2.81 18.79
N LEU A 530 15.66 4.07 19.21
CA LEU A 530 15.65 5.23 18.32
C LEU A 530 17.02 5.45 17.63
N GLU A 531 18.14 5.31 18.36
CA GLU A 531 19.50 5.42 17.81
C GLU A 531 19.74 4.41 16.65
N CYS A 532 19.25 3.18 16.81
CA CYS A 532 19.40 2.14 15.79
C CYS A 532 18.54 2.42 14.56
N LEU A 533 17.32 2.93 14.75
CA LEU A 533 16.40 3.27 13.66
C LEU A 533 16.89 4.51 12.86
N GLN A 534 17.40 5.53 13.55
CA GLN A 534 18.05 6.68 12.90
C GLN A 534 19.27 6.23 12.07
N SER A 535 20.13 5.38 12.63
CA SER A 535 21.25 4.79 11.90
C SER A 535 20.79 3.97 10.67
N SER A 536 19.63 3.29 10.77
CA SER A 536 19.01 2.54 9.67
C SER A 536 18.53 3.46 8.54
N THR A 537 18.00 4.66 8.85
CA THR A 537 17.63 5.68 7.85
C THR A 537 18.85 6.32 7.18
N ASP A 538 19.93 6.57 7.92
CA ASP A 538 21.17 7.17 7.36
C ASP A 538 21.84 6.24 6.33
N VAL A 539 21.82 4.93 6.61
CA VAL A 539 22.43 3.88 5.78
C VAL A 539 21.65 3.59 4.51
N ALA A 540 20.32 3.47 4.59
CA ALA A 540 19.46 3.13 3.46
C ALA A 540 18.40 4.22 3.29
N LYS A 541 18.82 5.40 2.79
CA LYS A 541 17.96 6.59 2.73
C LYS A 541 16.67 6.41 1.94
N MET A 542 16.66 5.52 0.94
CA MET A 542 15.47 5.21 0.14
C MET A 542 14.55 4.14 0.79
N SER A 543 14.92 3.60 1.96
CA SER A 543 14.11 2.63 2.71
C SER A 543 12.95 3.34 3.41
N LEU A 544 11.77 3.36 2.78
CA LEU A 544 10.54 3.91 3.36
C LEU A 544 10.24 3.28 4.74
N ASP A 545 10.40 1.96 4.86
CA ASP A 545 10.28 1.23 6.13
C ASP A 545 11.12 1.83 7.26
N ALA A 546 12.38 2.16 7.01
CA ALA A 546 13.29 2.66 8.05
C ALA A 546 12.79 4.02 8.58
N TRP A 547 12.31 4.87 7.69
CA TRP A 547 11.73 6.15 8.05
C TRP A 547 10.40 6.00 8.82
N LEU A 548 9.53 5.09 8.37
CA LEU A 548 8.26 4.80 9.04
C LEU A 548 8.46 4.18 10.43
N GLU A 549 9.33 3.16 10.58
CA GLU A 549 9.64 2.57 11.89
C GLU A 549 10.29 3.60 12.84
N THR A 550 11.10 4.52 12.32
CA THR A 550 11.64 5.65 13.12
C THR A 550 10.54 6.58 13.59
N ALA A 551 9.57 6.91 12.72
CA ALA A 551 8.41 7.72 13.09
C ALA A 551 7.54 7.02 14.15
N ASP A 552 7.21 5.75 13.95
CA ASP A 552 6.43 4.94 14.90
C ASP A 552 7.12 4.85 16.28
N CYS A 553 8.46 4.73 16.30
CA CYS A 553 9.24 4.78 17.53
C CYS A 553 9.12 6.13 18.24
N LEU A 554 9.18 7.24 17.51
CA LEU A 554 8.98 8.59 18.06
C LEU A 554 7.55 8.80 18.58
N GLU A 555 6.53 8.26 17.89
CA GLU A 555 5.14 8.29 18.36
C GLU A 555 4.96 7.46 19.65
N ALA A 556 5.56 6.27 19.72
CA ALA A 556 5.51 5.40 20.89
C ALA A 556 6.26 5.97 22.12
N MET A 557 7.12 6.98 21.95
CA MET A 557 7.70 7.74 23.07
C MET A 557 6.71 8.73 23.68
N GLY A 558 5.63 9.07 22.97
CA GLY A 558 4.55 9.94 23.47
C GLY A 558 5.06 11.28 23.97
N SER A 559 4.52 11.76 25.10
CA SER A 559 4.88 13.06 25.69
C SER A 559 6.33 13.19 26.18
N LYS A 560 7.16 12.15 26.08
CA LYS A 560 8.60 12.22 26.34
C LYS A 560 9.37 12.88 25.20
N ILE A 561 8.83 12.87 23.99
CA ILE A 561 9.51 13.44 22.82
C ILE A 561 9.31 14.95 22.77
N SER A 562 10.39 15.70 22.59
CA SER A 562 10.31 17.16 22.46
C SER A 562 9.97 17.59 21.04
N TYR A 563 9.28 18.72 20.92
CA TYR A 563 9.11 19.47 19.66
C TYR A 563 10.38 19.49 18.80
N ASP A 564 11.52 19.81 19.42
CA ASP A 564 12.80 19.97 18.72
C ASP A 564 13.35 18.65 18.19
N ARG A 565 13.00 17.49 18.77
CA ARG A 565 13.32 16.16 18.22
C ARG A 565 12.43 15.84 17.01
N TRP A 566 11.12 16.04 17.09
CA TRP A 566 10.21 15.88 15.94
C TRP A 566 10.60 16.79 14.77
N ARG A 567 10.86 18.07 15.04
CA ARG A 567 11.27 19.05 14.04
C ARG A 567 12.56 18.64 13.34
N ARG A 568 13.58 18.17 14.08
CA ARG A 568 14.83 17.66 13.49
C ARG A 568 14.61 16.43 12.62
N PHE A 569 13.76 15.49 13.06
CA PHE A 569 13.46 14.28 12.29
C PHE A 569 12.76 14.62 10.96
N VAL A 570 11.71 15.45 11.00
CA VAL A 570 11.02 15.95 9.79
C VAL A 570 11.99 16.71 8.87
N GLN A 571 12.90 17.53 9.41
CA GLN A 571 13.91 18.24 8.63
C GLN A 571 14.93 17.30 7.98
N ALA A 572 15.37 16.26 8.68
CA ALA A 572 16.28 15.24 8.15
C ALA A 572 15.62 14.46 7.01
N TRP A 573 14.36 14.02 7.19
CA TRP A 573 13.57 13.36 6.16
C TRP A 573 13.40 14.27 4.93
N ARG A 574 12.91 15.50 5.09
CA ARG A 574 12.79 16.46 3.96
C ARG A 574 14.13 16.65 3.24
N SER A 575 15.22 16.84 3.97
CA SER A 575 16.57 17.03 3.39
C SER A 575 17.10 15.82 2.62
N ALA A 576 16.66 14.60 2.95
CA ALA A 576 17.07 13.38 2.25
C ALA A 576 16.46 13.27 0.83
N PHE A 577 15.32 13.92 0.57
CA PHE A 577 14.57 13.79 -0.70
C PHE A 577 14.31 15.11 -1.43
N HIS A 578 14.51 16.27 -0.78
CA HIS A 578 14.50 17.59 -1.43
C HIS A 578 15.90 17.96 -1.93
N VAL A 579 16.39 17.19 -2.89
CA VAL A 579 17.72 17.38 -3.51
C VAL A 579 17.66 18.35 -4.70
N TYR A 580 18.79 18.97 -5.05
CA TYR A 580 18.84 19.93 -6.17
C TYR A 580 18.48 19.28 -7.52
N ASP A 581 18.97 18.06 -7.77
CA ASP A 581 18.73 17.27 -8.98
C ASP A 581 17.26 16.84 -9.06
N GLU A 582 16.51 17.44 -9.98
CA GLU A 582 15.05 17.25 -10.15
C GLU A 582 14.66 15.81 -10.45
N ASP A 583 15.49 15.07 -11.20
CA ASP A 583 15.19 13.69 -11.54
C ASP A 583 15.37 12.76 -10.32
N LYS A 584 15.98 13.25 -9.22
CA LYS A 584 16.22 12.51 -7.96
C LYS A 584 15.39 13.01 -6.77
N ARG A 585 14.51 13.99 -6.96
CA ARG A 585 13.55 14.41 -5.92
C ARG A 585 12.45 13.37 -5.80
N TRP A 586 12.02 13.07 -4.58
CA TRP A 586 10.90 12.15 -4.33
C TRP A 586 9.74 12.87 -3.65
N PRO A 587 8.77 13.41 -4.41
CA PRO A 587 7.65 14.18 -3.88
C PRO A 587 6.82 13.43 -2.82
N ASP A 588 6.60 12.12 -2.99
CA ASP A 588 5.87 11.28 -2.03
C ASP A 588 6.57 11.21 -0.67
N MET A 589 7.90 11.01 -0.68
CA MET A 589 8.71 10.95 0.54
C MET A 589 8.69 12.28 1.29
N ILE A 590 8.60 13.40 0.57
CA ILE A 590 8.42 14.72 1.18
C ILE A 590 7.02 14.87 1.75
N LYS A 591 5.98 14.38 1.06
CA LYS A 591 4.61 14.38 1.58
C LYS A 591 4.49 13.57 2.88
N TYR A 592 5.15 12.43 3.02
CA TYR A 592 5.21 11.70 4.30
C TYR A 592 5.82 12.54 5.44
N ALA A 593 6.92 13.24 5.17
CA ALA A 593 7.52 14.15 6.15
C ALA A 593 6.58 15.32 6.51
N ASP A 594 5.82 15.85 5.54
CA ASP A 594 4.83 16.91 5.76
C ASP A 594 3.61 16.44 6.56
N ASP A 595 3.16 15.20 6.38
CA ASP A 595 2.07 14.62 7.19
C ASP A 595 2.48 14.50 8.67
N LEU A 596 3.72 14.07 8.93
CA LEU A 596 4.30 14.05 10.27
C LEU A 596 4.50 15.46 10.84
N ALA A 597 4.86 16.43 9.98
CA ALA A 597 4.92 17.83 10.37
C ALA A 597 3.52 18.36 10.78
N GLU A 598 2.48 18.07 10.00
CA GLU A 598 1.08 18.43 10.30
C GLU A 598 0.59 17.81 11.60
N LYS A 599 0.99 16.57 11.89
CA LYS A 599 0.58 15.84 13.10
C LYS A 599 1.31 16.28 14.38
N HIS A 600 2.63 16.51 14.31
CA HIS A 600 3.49 16.62 15.51
C HIS A 600 4.32 17.90 15.64
N VAL A 601 4.50 18.68 14.56
CA VAL A 601 5.32 19.91 14.59
C VAL A 601 4.43 21.14 14.53
N TRP A 602 3.48 21.19 13.60
CA TRP A 602 2.60 22.34 13.35
C TRP A 602 1.42 22.44 14.34
N THR A 603 1.21 21.40 15.15
CA THR A 603 0.25 21.35 16.26
C THR A 603 0.86 21.76 17.60
N ASP A 604 2.18 21.92 17.69
CA ASP A 604 2.88 22.26 18.93
C ASP A 604 2.64 23.73 19.33
N PRO A 605 2.39 24.04 20.61
CA PRO A 605 2.18 25.41 21.09
C PRO A 605 3.33 26.40 20.82
N LYS A 606 4.55 25.93 20.50
CA LYS A 606 5.68 26.78 20.08
C LYS A 606 5.52 27.39 18.69
N MET A 607 4.64 26.84 17.85
CA MET A 607 4.39 27.34 16.48
C MET A 607 3.24 28.35 16.48
N THR A 608 3.49 29.57 15.98
CA THR A 608 2.41 30.56 15.77
C THR A 608 1.56 30.18 14.55
N SER A 609 0.32 30.69 14.49
CA SER A 609 -0.58 30.42 13.36
C SER A 609 -0.01 30.87 12.00
N GLU A 610 0.78 31.94 12.02
CA GLU A 610 1.50 32.49 10.87
C GLU A 610 2.66 31.58 10.46
N GLN A 611 3.41 31.04 11.42
CA GLN A 611 4.49 30.08 11.14
C GLN A 611 3.95 28.79 10.52
N VAL A 612 2.84 28.25 11.06
CA VAL A 612 2.16 27.07 10.49
C VAL A 612 1.66 27.37 9.08
N TYR A 613 1.05 28.54 8.86
CA TYR A 613 0.61 28.95 7.53
C TYR A 613 1.77 29.07 6.54
N MET A 614 2.91 29.63 6.96
CA MET A 614 4.11 29.73 6.13
C MET A 614 4.71 28.37 5.79
N GLU A 615 4.73 27.41 6.71
CA GLU A 615 5.12 26.01 6.42
C GLU A 615 4.17 25.35 5.41
N CYS A 616 2.85 25.47 5.60
CA CYS A 616 1.85 24.94 4.65
C CYS A 616 2.02 25.56 3.25
N LYS A 617 2.20 26.89 3.20
CA LYS A 617 2.44 27.63 1.96
C LYS A 617 3.77 27.25 1.31
N ASN A 618 4.81 26.94 2.08
CA ASN A 618 6.08 26.46 1.56
C ASN A 618 5.94 25.06 0.94
N SER A 619 5.19 24.15 1.57
CA SER A 619 4.82 22.84 1.01
C SER A 619 4.06 23.00 -0.32
N TYR A 620 3.05 23.86 -0.38
CA TYR A 620 2.36 24.20 -1.64
C TYR A 620 3.31 24.76 -2.71
N ASN A 621 4.10 25.77 -2.36
CA ASN A 621 5.08 26.38 -3.28
C ASN A 621 6.11 25.37 -3.78
N GLN A 622 6.45 24.36 -2.98
CA GLN A 622 7.38 23.31 -3.38
C GLN A 622 6.77 22.45 -4.49
N PHE A 623 5.59 21.86 -4.30
CA PHE A 623 4.95 21.06 -5.36
C PHE A 623 4.62 21.92 -6.60
N MET A 624 4.28 23.20 -6.42
CA MET A 624 4.10 24.14 -7.53
C MET A 624 5.40 24.51 -8.26
N ARG A 625 6.59 24.33 -7.66
CA ARG A 625 7.88 24.45 -8.37
C ARG A 625 8.21 23.21 -9.18
N GLU A 626 7.79 22.03 -8.72
CA GLU A 626 7.89 20.79 -9.51
C GLU A 626 6.93 20.78 -10.72
N LYS A 627 5.92 21.66 -10.72
CA LYS A 627 4.97 21.81 -11.83
C LYS A 627 5.67 22.34 -13.08
N LYS A 628 5.99 21.41 -13.99
CA LYS A 628 6.56 21.71 -15.30
C LYS A 628 5.41 21.89 -16.29
N ARG A 629 5.31 23.09 -16.87
CA ARG A 629 4.56 23.24 -18.14
C ARG A 629 5.17 22.28 -19.17
N LEU A 630 4.35 21.79 -20.09
CA LEU A 630 4.70 20.91 -21.24
C LEU A 630 5.71 21.53 -22.25
N ARG A 631 6.52 22.52 -21.84
CA ARG A 631 7.51 23.22 -22.66
C ARG A 631 8.78 22.38 -22.80
N GLY A 632 8.78 21.48 -23.78
CA GLY A 632 10.00 20.82 -24.28
C GLY A 632 10.40 19.52 -23.56
N GLN A 633 9.66 19.07 -22.55
CA GLN A 633 9.71 17.67 -22.12
C GLN A 633 8.52 16.90 -22.72
N THR A 634 8.74 15.67 -23.14
CA THR A 634 7.73 14.83 -23.83
C THR A 634 6.63 14.29 -22.91
N PHE A 635 6.79 14.40 -21.59
CA PHE A 635 5.82 13.96 -20.58
C PHE A 635 5.69 14.96 -19.43
N ASP A 636 4.47 15.16 -18.93
CA ASP A 636 4.24 15.88 -17.67
C ASP A 636 4.68 15.04 -16.46
N LYS A 637 5.53 15.61 -15.59
CA LYS A 637 5.96 14.99 -14.32
C LYS A 637 5.23 15.56 -13.10
N THR A 638 4.27 16.47 -13.29
CA THR A 638 3.65 17.24 -12.21
C THR A 638 2.79 16.35 -11.31
N ARG A 639 3.17 16.26 -10.03
CA ARG A 639 2.41 15.53 -9.00
C ARG A 639 1.22 16.34 -8.50
N TYR A 640 0.23 16.49 -9.38
CA TYR A 640 -0.98 17.27 -9.11
C TYR A 640 -1.80 16.76 -7.92
N ASP A 641 -1.74 15.47 -7.61
CA ASP A 641 -2.34 14.86 -6.42
C ASP A 641 -1.74 15.43 -5.12
N LEU A 642 -0.42 15.62 -5.09
CA LEU A 642 0.27 16.22 -3.95
C LEU A 642 0.03 17.73 -3.87
N ILE A 643 -0.16 18.40 -5.02
CA ILE A 643 -0.62 19.80 -5.06
C ILE A 643 -2.00 19.93 -4.41
N VAL A 644 -2.96 19.03 -4.69
CA VAL A 644 -4.28 19.02 -4.01
C VAL A 644 -4.10 18.91 -2.49
N VAL A 645 -3.32 17.93 -2.02
CA VAL A 645 -3.06 17.72 -0.59
C VAL A 645 -2.48 18.98 0.07
N ALA A 646 -1.54 19.66 -0.59
CA ALA A 646 -0.93 20.89 -0.07
C ALA A 646 -1.89 22.11 -0.08
N VAL A 647 -2.78 22.20 -1.08
CA VAL A 647 -3.86 23.21 -1.11
C VAL A 647 -4.83 22.96 0.04
N GLU A 648 -5.33 21.73 0.22
CA GLU A 648 -6.27 21.39 1.29
C GLU A 648 -5.70 21.66 2.68
N ARG A 649 -4.44 21.27 2.91
CA ARG A 649 -3.66 21.54 4.12
C ARG A 649 -3.58 23.04 4.42
N THR A 650 -3.21 23.85 3.43
CA THR A 650 -3.12 25.31 3.58
C THR A 650 -4.49 25.94 3.80
N ALA A 651 -5.53 25.44 3.13
CA ALA A 651 -6.91 25.87 3.29
C ALA A 651 -7.45 25.56 4.69
N ARG A 652 -7.17 24.37 5.26
CA ARG A 652 -7.51 24.01 6.64
C ARG A 652 -6.89 24.99 7.65
N GLN A 653 -5.66 25.44 7.42
CA GLN A 653 -4.99 26.43 8.29
C GLN A 653 -5.62 27.82 8.15
N LEU A 654 -5.83 28.31 6.92
CA LEU A 654 -6.49 29.61 6.68
C LEU A 654 -7.93 29.65 7.22
N ALA A 655 -8.66 28.54 7.13
CA ALA A 655 -10.02 28.42 7.64
C ALA A 655 -10.14 28.50 9.18
N LYS A 656 -9.04 28.56 9.94
CA LYS A 656 -9.06 28.84 11.38
C LYS A 656 -9.40 30.30 11.69
N ASP A 657 -8.99 31.24 10.84
CA ASP A 657 -9.41 32.64 10.96
C ASP A 657 -10.84 32.81 10.43
N LYS A 658 -11.78 33.05 11.34
CA LYS A 658 -13.21 33.25 11.03
C LYS A 658 -13.58 34.70 10.74
N SER A 659 -12.64 35.65 10.85
CA SER A 659 -12.86 37.05 10.53
C SER A 659 -13.22 37.23 9.04
N ALA A 660 -13.85 38.36 8.70
CA ALA A 660 -14.13 38.69 7.29
C ALA A 660 -12.85 38.70 6.44
N LYS A 661 -11.71 39.12 7.03
CA LYS A 661 -10.41 39.12 6.34
C LYS A 661 -9.82 37.71 6.19
N GLY A 662 -10.00 36.84 7.18
CA GLY A 662 -9.66 35.41 7.09
C GLY A 662 -10.43 34.70 5.99
N GLN A 663 -11.75 34.91 5.92
CA GLN A 663 -12.61 34.38 4.85
C GLN A 663 -12.20 34.90 3.47
N GLU A 664 -11.89 36.20 3.35
CA GLU A 664 -11.40 36.79 2.10
C GLU A 664 -10.04 36.19 1.67
N ASN A 665 -9.10 36.03 2.60
CA ASN A 665 -7.80 35.43 2.34
C ASN A 665 -7.93 33.95 1.90
N LEU A 666 -8.80 33.18 2.56
CA LEU A 666 -9.12 31.81 2.18
C LEU A 666 -9.77 31.73 0.79
N PHE A 667 -10.73 32.62 0.48
CA PHE A 667 -11.33 32.73 -0.85
C PHE A 667 -10.27 32.96 -1.93
N PHE A 668 -9.38 33.94 -1.74
CA PHE A 668 -8.34 34.24 -2.72
C PHE A 668 -7.30 33.11 -2.85
N PHE A 669 -6.95 32.44 -1.76
CA PHE A 669 -6.06 31.27 -1.82
C PHE A 669 -6.69 30.11 -2.60
N MET A 670 -7.93 29.72 -2.30
CA MET A 670 -8.63 28.64 -3.03
C MET A 670 -8.86 29.00 -4.50
N ARG A 671 -9.21 30.26 -4.78
CA ARG A 671 -9.30 30.81 -6.15
C ARG A 671 -7.96 30.71 -6.88
N GLN A 672 -6.85 30.98 -6.20
CA GLN A 672 -5.52 30.87 -6.81
C GLN A 672 -5.15 29.41 -7.05
N GLY A 673 -5.33 28.51 -6.09
CA GLY A 673 -5.06 27.07 -6.26
C GLY A 673 -5.87 26.43 -7.39
N LEU A 674 -7.12 26.85 -7.58
CA LEU A 674 -7.98 26.41 -8.69
C LEU A 674 -7.47 26.93 -10.05
N LYS A 675 -7.09 28.22 -10.13
CA LYS A 675 -6.50 28.83 -11.34
C LYS A 675 -5.13 28.24 -11.69
N ASP A 676 -4.31 28.02 -10.67
CA ASP A 676 -2.96 27.48 -10.77
C ASP A 676 -2.95 26.06 -11.33
N ASN A 677 -4.10 25.35 -11.34
CA ASN A 677 -4.26 23.97 -11.78
C ASN A 677 -5.42 23.76 -12.77
N ILE A 678 -5.77 24.81 -13.51
CA ILE A 678 -6.85 24.80 -14.50
C ILE A 678 -6.59 23.85 -15.68
N GLU A 679 -5.32 23.59 -16.01
CA GLU A 679 -4.94 22.73 -17.13
C GLU A 679 -5.06 21.23 -16.82
N HIS A 680 -5.36 20.84 -15.56
CA HIS A 680 -5.51 19.44 -15.16
C HIS A 680 -6.92 19.19 -14.60
N LEU A 681 -7.81 18.66 -15.44
CA LEU A 681 -9.24 18.50 -15.08
C LEU A 681 -9.50 17.70 -13.79
N PRO A 682 -8.82 16.56 -13.50
CA PRO A 682 -9.03 15.83 -12.25
C PRO A 682 -8.72 16.70 -11.02
N THR A 683 -7.66 17.49 -11.07
CA THR A 683 -7.26 18.38 -9.97
C THR A 683 -8.18 19.57 -9.82
N PHE A 684 -8.54 20.21 -10.93
CA PHE A 684 -9.56 21.26 -10.92
C PHE A 684 -10.85 20.74 -10.26
N ARG A 685 -11.32 19.55 -10.66
CA ARG A 685 -12.49 18.88 -10.08
C ARG A 685 -12.35 18.67 -8.57
N SER A 686 -11.24 18.08 -8.10
CA SER A 686 -11.00 17.82 -6.67
C SER A 686 -10.92 19.08 -5.80
N LEU A 687 -10.52 20.22 -6.38
CA LEU A 687 -10.46 21.50 -5.66
C LEU A 687 -11.83 22.20 -5.54
N LEU A 688 -12.84 21.84 -6.34
CA LEU A 688 -14.16 22.49 -6.33
C LEU A 688 -14.88 22.35 -4.98
N ASP A 689 -14.96 21.14 -4.41
CA ASP A 689 -15.67 20.90 -3.14
C ASP A 689 -15.03 21.69 -2.00
N ASN A 690 -13.70 21.66 -1.91
CA ASN A 690 -12.94 22.41 -0.90
C ASN A 690 -13.14 23.93 -1.05
N PHE A 691 -13.20 24.45 -2.28
CA PHE A 691 -13.45 25.87 -2.51
C PHE A 691 -14.91 26.24 -2.21
N TYR A 692 -15.88 25.39 -2.51
CA TYR A 692 -17.26 25.60 -2.08
C TYR A 692 -17.40 25.61 -0.56
N ILE A 693 -16.77 24.65 0.15
CA ILE A 693 -16.74 24.60 1.62
C ILE A 693 -16.15 25.90 2.21
N ALA A 694 -15.13 26.47 1.58
CA ALA A 694 -14.50 27.72 2.00
C ALA A 694 -15.41 28.96 1.90
N VAL A 695 -16.40 28.96 0.99
CA VAL A 695 -17.32 30.10 0.78
C VAL A 695 -18.71 29.90 1.37
N LYS A 696 -19.06 28.65 1.71
CA LYS A 696 -20.42 28.25 2.07
C LYS A 696 -20.99 29.08 3.22
N GLY A 697 -22.20 29.60 3.02
CA GLY A 697 -22.92 30.44 3.98
C GLY A 697 -22.61 31.94 3.86
N ASN A 698 -21.70 32.35 2.96
CA ASN A 698 -21.49 33.74 2.60
C ASN A 698 -21.93 33.97 1.14
N ALA A 699 -23.16 34.43 0.96
CA ALA A 699 -23.79 34.57 -0.36
C ALA A 699 -22.99 35.39 -1.39
N ALA A 700 -22.21 36.39 -0.93
CA ALA A 700 -21.36 37.19 -1.81
C ALA A 700 -20.14 36.40 -2.31
N LEU A 701 -19.54 35.57 -1.45
CA LEU A 701 -18.43 34.69 -1.82
C LEU A 701 -18.92 33.47 -2.62
N GLU A 702 -20.09 32.91 -2.30
CA GLU A 702 -20.75 31.85 -3.08
C GLU A 702 -21.05 32.29 -4.52
N LEU A 703 -21.60 33.49 -4.71
CA LEU A 703 -21.83 34.07 -6.03
C LEU A 703 -20.51 34.36 -6.77
N SER A 704 -19.46 34.76 -6.04
CA SER A 704 -18.14 35.01 -6.62
C SER A 704 -17.44 33.71 -7.04
N PHE A 705 -17.61 32.62 -6.28
CA PHE A 705 -17.19 31.27 -6.62
C PHE A 705 -17.88 30.79 -7.90
N LEU A 706 -19.21 30.89 -7.99
CA LEU A 706 -19.96 30.49 -9.19
C LEU A 706 -19.56 31.28 -10.45
N ARG A 707 -19.32 32.58 -10.31
CA ARG A 707 -18.80 33.42 -11.41
C ARG A 707 -17.40 32.99 -11.84
N GLU A 708 -16.55 32.61 -10.90
CA GLU A 708 -15.19 32.17 -11.20
C GLU A 708 -15.19 30.81 -11.91
N ILE A 709 -15.84 29.78 -11.36
CA ILE A 709 -15.84 28.44 -11.99
C ILE A 709 -16.43 28.48 -13.40
N ARG A 710 -17.46 29.31 -13.62
CA ARG A 710 -18.05 29.55 -14.94
C ARG A 710 -17.05 30.17 -15.92
N ARG A 711 -16.38 31.24 -15.50
CA ARG A 711 -15.35 31.93 -16.32
C ARG A 711 -14.18 31.01 -16.67
N LEU A 712 -13.72 30.21 -15.71
CA LEU A 712 -12.61 29.27 -15.90
C LEU A 712 -12.99 28.13 -16.85
N TYR A 713 -14.17 27.53 -16.66
CA TYR A 713 -14.70 26.49 -17.55
C TYR A 713 -14.88 27.01 -18.99
N GLN A 714 -15.53 28.16 -19.17
CA GLN A 714 -15.78 28.75 -20.49
C GLN A 714 -14.49 28.95 -21.28
N ASN A 715 -13.47 29.54 -20.63
CA ASN A 715 -12.23 29.93 -21.30
C ASN A 715 -11.29 28.78 -21.64
N GLU A 716 -11.18 27.76 -20.77
CA GLU A 716 -10.09 26.76 -20.85
C GLU A 716 -10.59 25.29 -20.97
N MET A 717 -11.89 25.02 -20.84
CA MET A 717 -12.43 23.65 -20.72
C MET A 717 -13.67 23.36 -21.59
N SER A 718 -14.36 24.38 -22.09
CA SER A 718 -15.58 24.22 -22.89
C SER A 718 -15.31 23.62 -24.28
N ASP A 719 -14.09 23.79 -24.80
CA ASP A 719 -13.61 23.11 -25.99
C ASP A 719 -13.10 21.70 -25.64
N THR A 720 -13.70 20.71 -26.30
CA THR A 720 -13.36 19.29 -26.16
C THR A 720 -12.60 18.74 -27.38
N GLY A 721 -12.52 19.51 -28.47
CA GLY A 721 -12.18 18.99 -29.80
C GLY A 721 -13.07 17.79 -30.18
N ASP A 722 -12.50 16.89 -31.00
CA ASP A 722 -13.11 15.61 -31.40
C ASP A 722 -12.68 14.42 -30.49
N ASP A 723 -12.03 14.67 -29.35
CA ASP A 723 -11.56 13.62 -28.44
C ASP A 723 -12.70 13.10 -27.54
N VAL A 724 -13.17 11.88 -27.81
CA VAL A 724 -14.22 11.18 -27.03
C VAL A 724 -13.92 11.11 -25.53
N PHE A 725 -12.66 10.90 -25.15
CA PHE A 725 -12.26 10.80 -23.75
C PHE A 725 -12.29 12.18 -23.08
N ARG A 726 -11.83 13.23 -23.80
CA ARG A 726 -11.96 14.61 -23.35
C ARG A 726 -13.42 15.02 -23.18
N MET A 727 -14.28 14.72 -24.16
CA MET A 727 -15.74 14.96 -24.11
C MET A 727 -16.37 14.33 -22.86
N LYS A 728 -16.11 13.03 -22.61
CA LYS A 728 -16.61 12.33 -21.42
C LYS A 728 -16.10 12.92 -20.11
N THR A 729 -14.82 13.31 -20.07
CA THR A 729 -14.20 13.93 -18.89
C THR A 729 -14.82 15.29 -18.58
N VAL A 730 -15.05 16.12 -19.60
CA VAL A 730 -15.70 17.42 -19.46
C VAL A 730 -17.17 17.28 -19.07
N LEU A 731 -17.91 16.29 -19.60
CA LEU A 731 -19.27 15.99 -19.13
C LEU A 731 -19.31 15.68 -17.63
N GLY A 732 -18.45 14.78 -17.16
CA GLY A 732 -18.37 14.45 -15.72
C GLY A 732 -17.95 15.64 -14.83
N LEU A 733 -17.20 16.60 -15.38
CA LEU A 733 -16.91 17.86 -14.71
C LEU A 733 -18.14 18.79 -14.67
N ILE A 734 -18.90 18.91 -15.76
CA ILE A 734 -20.17 19.65 -15.78
C ILE A 734 -21.15 19.07 -14.75
N ASP A 735 -21.30 17.74 -14.71
CA ASP A 735 -22.14 17.05 -13.72
C ASP A 735 -21.72 17.33 -12.28
N THR A 736 -20.42 17.55 -12.04
CA THR A 736 -19.89 17.93 -10.73
C THR A 736 -20.16 19.41 -10.41
N MET A 737 -20.16 20.29 -11.42
CA MET A 737 -20.38 21.73 -11.24
C MET A 737 -21.87 22.11 -11.12
N GLN A 738 -22.77 21.43 -11.85
CA GLN A 738 -24.20 21.73 -11.90
C GLN A 738 -24.86 21.86 -10.50
N PRO A 739 -24.61 20.97 -9.51
CA PRO A 739 -25.21 21.07 -8.18
C PRO A 739 -24.84 22.33 -7.39
N TYR A 740 -23.72 22.99 -7.67
CA TYR A 740 -23.36 24.23 -6.95
C TYR A 740 -24.26 25.40 -7.30
N PHE A 741 -24.75 25.46 -8.55
CA PHE A 741 -25.68 26.51 -8.97
C PHE A 741 -27.02 26.41 -8.25
N ASP A 742 -27.50 25.19 -7.98
CA ASP A 742 -28.70 24.97 -7.18
C ASP A 742 -28.44 25.32 -5.70
N LYS A 743 -27.30 24.87 -5.14
CA LYS A 743 -26.91 25.14 -3.73
C LYS A 743 -26.83 26.63 -3.41
N CYS A 744 -26.36 27.48 -4.35
CA CYS A 744 -26.26 28.93 -4.15
C CYS A 744 -27.46 29.71 -4.73
N ASN A 745 -28.56 29.04 -5.09
CA ASN A 745 -29.77 29.64 -5.65
C ASN A 745 -29.51 30.52 -6.92
N GLN A 746 -28.75 30.00 -7.88
CA GLN A 746 -28.42 30.62 -9.17
C GLN A 746 -28.82 29.75 -10.39
N PRO A 747 -30.10 29.34 -10.52
CA PRO A 747 -30.54 28.44 -11.59
C PRO A 747 -30.36 29.03 -13.00
N ASP A 748 -30.37 30.36 -13.16
CA ASP A 748 -30.11 30.99 -14.45
C ASP A 748 -28.67 30.82 -14.94
N MET A 749 -27.69 30.78 -14.03
CA MET A 749 -26.29 30.49 -14.38
C MET A 749 -26.08 29.02 -14.78
N LYS A 750 -26.91 28.10 -14.24
CA LYS A 750 -26.89 26.67 -14.60
C LYS A 750 -27.32 26.40 -16.05
N LYS A 751 -28.23 27.21 -16.60
CA LYS A 751 -28.81 27.03 -17.95
C LYS A 751 -27.79 26.94 -19.08
N GLU A 752 -26.60 27.54 -18.92
CA GLU A 752 -25.52 27.44 -19.90
C GLU A 752 -24.86 26.06 -19.88
N PHE A 753 -24.52 25.57 -18.69
CA PHE A 753 -23.95 24.23 -18.50
C PHE A 753 -24.87 23.12 -19.01
N GLU A 754 -26.20 23.27 -18.88
CA GLU A 754 -27.15 22.33 -19.49
C GLU A 754 -27.11 22.33 -21.03
N ARG A 755 -26.87 23.50 -21.66
CA ARG A 755 -26.71 23.60 -23.12
C ARG A 755 -25.41 22.94 -23.59
N ASP A 756 -24.31 23.19 -22.88
CA ASP A 756 -23.01 22.59 -23.22
C ASP A 756 -23.01 21.08 -22.99
N LYS A 757 -23.61 20.60 -21.88
CA LYS A 757 -23.86 19.18 -21.63
C LYS A 757 -24.67 18.55 -22.76
N ALA A 758 -25.77 19.18 -23.18
CA ALA A 758 -26.58 18.70 -24.31
C ALA A 758 -25.81 18.73 -25.65
N LYS A 759 -24.96 19.74 -25.88
CA LYS A 759 -24.09 19.84 -27.06
C LYS A 759 -23.07 18.70 -27.10
N ILE A 760 -22.29 18.50 -26.04
CA ILE A 760 -21.26 17.45 -25.96
C ILE A 760 -21.90 16.05 -26.05
N GLN A 761 -23.03 15.84 -25.35
CA GLN A 761 -23.78 14.59 -25.44
C GLN A 761 -24.27 14.31 -26.87
N LYS A 762 -24.76 15.34 -27.58
CA LYS A 762 -25.16 15.23 -28.99
C LYS A 762 -23.99 14.86 -29.92
N GLU A 763 -22.79 15.39 -29.69
CA GLU A 763 -21.61 15.01 -30.47
C GLU A 763 -21.17 13.56 -30.18
N LEU A 764 -21.13 13.14 -28.91
CA LEU A 764 -20.90 11.73 -28.54
C LEU A 764 -21.93 10.78 -29.18
N ASP A 765 -23.22 11.18 -29.23
CA ASP A 765 -24.27 10.37 -29.84
C ASP A 765 -24.27 10.40 -31.37
N LYS A 766 -23.52 11.30 -32.03
CA LYS A 766 -23.15 11.17 -33.45
C LYS A 766 -22.05 10.14 -33.62
N LEU A 767 -21.00 10.21 -32.79
CA LEU A 767 -19.85 9.29 -32.84
C LEU A 767 -20.22 7.82 -32.54
N LYS A 768 -21.35 7.57 -31.85
CA LYS A 768 -21.96 6.23 -31.71
C LYS A 768 -22.64 5.69 -32.97
N LYS A 769 -23.01 6.56 -33.91
CA LYS A 769 -23.80 6.23 -35.11
C LYS A 769 -22.95 6.13 -36.38
N GLN A 770 -21.74 6.66 -36.33
CA GLN A 770 -20.66 6.42 -37.30
C GLN A 770 -20.08 5.02 -37.09
#